data_AF-A0A7S2NMR5-F1
#
_entry.id   AF-A0A7S2NMR5-F1
#
_cell.length_a   1.000
_cell.length_b   1.000
_cell.length_c   1.000
_cell.angle_alpha   90.00
_cell.angle_beta   90.00
_cell.angle_gamma   90.00
#
_symmetry.space_group_name_H-M   'P 1'
#
loop_
_entity.id
_entity.type
_entity.pdbx_description
1 polymer ?
#
loop_
_entity_poly.entity_id
_entity_poly.type
_entity_poly.pdbx_seq_one_letter_code
_entity_poly.pdbx_strand_id
1 'polypeptide(L)'
;MFSSLFSPRSKKPVKSADSFLVFEPANAKGGADIVASKTAMVCIEFQNEFATEGGKCYEALKPVMETTGMLAKAAATADALRAAGGTVIFVPIIFKADASDNPNKGIGILQGCAKDSLFTEGTWNADFCKEMSPKEGDPIVTGKRGLDAFPNTNLEELLVSKGIETVALCGFLTNCCVESTMRTACEKGYNVVTLTDCCACTSAEGQKAATEGTFGMFSQPMVAEDFKKKLSFNSLWSKYDEKMAAEGCNPVAIAAFKYTFEKLTSGVSLNIGEKDIQPVDSLPTYDSLTDEKPDLFAKTVMLKLNGGLGTGMGLDKAKSLLELKDGLSFLDFIAKQVDSVRESTGKPLAFMLMNSFSTSDDTLKHLEKYPTLKSDGLPLEFVQNKAPKVAADGYEPASWEANPSMEWCPPGHGDLYPAMVGSGALDMLLEKGFEYMFVSNSDNLGATMDLKLLTWFADSGKPFAMECAARTAADKKGGHLALKGEQMLLREAAQCPDEDEAEFQNTDKYKFFNTNNLWLNLKELKAALDKAKDGVLPLPVIKNGKTVDPVKDGKDGREKSPKVLQLETAMGSAIECFPGAGAILIPRTRFAPVKTTNDMLALMSDAYEVTKDFRMVLSASCRGVPPDIKLDGKYKFVPALMTLVPNGPPSLIGCKKLSIVGMVSFAAGVVFKGTVKVTNAGEETKELAAGTYEDTEVTL
;
A
#
# COMPACT_ATOMS: atom_id res chain seq x y z
N MET A 1 -25.37 22.69 -53.71
CA MET A 1 -24.19 22.79 -52.84
C MET A 1 -24.65 22.92 -51.38
N PHE A 2 -25.29 21.88 -50.81
CA PHE A 2 -25.56 21.61 -49.38
C PHE A 2 -26.55 20.42 -49.31
N SER A 3 -26.08 19.16 -49.45
CA SER A 3 -26.90 17.96 -49.20
C SER A 3 -26.10 16.64 -49.12
N SER A 4 -24.96 16.58 -48.40
CA SER A 4 -24.21 15.31 -48.29
C SER A 4 -23.50 15.03 -46.96
N LEU A 5 -23.94 15.59 -45.82
CA LEU A 5 -23.28 15.33 -44.53
C LEU A 5 -24.00 14.36 -43.59
N PHE A 6 -25.18 13.84 -43.94
CA PHE A 6 -25.88 12.86 -43.09
C PHE A 6 -26.40 11.68 -43.91
N SER A 7 -25.56 10.64 -44.02
CA SER A 7 -25.99 9.27 -44.33
C SER A 7 -25.97 8.46 -43.03
N PRO A 8 -26.99 7.62 -42.75
CA PRO A 8 -27.10 6.91 -41.49
C PRO A 8 -26.10 5.75 -41.46
N ARG A 9 -24.94 5.97 -40.83
CA ARG A 9 -24.02 4.88 -40.47
C ARG A 9 -24.55 4.16 -39.23
N SER A 10 -24.89 2.87 -39.42
CA SER A 10 -24.69 1.75 -38.49
C SER A 10 -24.72 2.08 -36.99
N LYS A 11 -25.79 1.62 -36.31
CA LYS A 11 -25.88 1.54 -34.84
C LYS A 11 -24.74 0.70 -34.28
N LYS A 12 -23.65 1.35 -33.86
CA LYS A 12 -22.78 0.83 -32.80
C LYS A 12 -23.37 1.28 -31.45
N PRO A 13 -23.27 0.46 -30.39
CA PRO A 13 -23.74 0.87 -29.08
C PRO A 13 -22.93 2.11 -28.65
N VAL A 14 -23.66 3.18 -28.34
CA VAL A 14 -23.10 4.38 -27.72
C VAL A 14 -22.57 3.94 -26.35
N LYS A 15 -21.25 4.06 -26.15
CA LYS A 15 -20.65 3.98 -24.80
C LYS A 15 -21.38 4.99 -23.91
N SER A 16 -21.63 4.64 -22.65
CA SER A 16 -22.30 5.51 -21.68
C SER A 16 -21.74 6.93 -21.71
N ALA A 17 -22.60 7.91 -21.50
CA ALA A 17 -22.30 9.35 -21.57
C ALA A 17 -21.35 9.86 -20.46
N ASP A 18 -20.73 8.96 -19.68
CA ASP A 18 -19.92 9.30 -18.51
C ASP A 18 -18.41 9.46 -18.79
N SER A 19 -17.97 9.47 -20.05
CA SER A 19 -16.53 9.51 -20.38
C SER A 19 -16.10 10.62 -21.34
N PHE A 20 -16.85 11.71 -21.46
CA PHE A 20 -16.40 12.88 -22.21
C PHE A 20 -16.34 14.11 -21.29
N LEU A 21 -15.14 14.70 -21.24
CA LEU A 21 -14.72 15.91 -20.51
C LEU A 21 -14.20 15.68 -19.08
N VAL A 22 -13.09 14.94 -18.98
CA VAL A 22 -12.07 15.23 -17.96
C VAL A 22 -10.80 15.56 -18.72
N PHE A 23 -10.41 16.83 -18.72
CA PHE A 23 -9.09 17.23 -19.22
C PHE A 23 -8.04 16.69 -18.24
N GLU A 24 -7.01 15.99 -18.75
CA GLU A 24 -5.90 15.53 -17.92
C GLU A 24 -5.11 16.74 -17.39
N PRO A 25 -5.03 16.96 -16.06
CA PRO A 25 -4.44 18.17 -15.46
C PRO A 25 -2.92 18.35 -15.66
N ALA A 26 -2.25 17.38 -16.29
CA ALA A 26 -0.79 17.30 -16.37
C ALA A 26 -0.10 18.42 -17.17
N ASN A 27 -0.85 19.26 -17.90
CA ASN A 27 -0.33 20.35 -18.74
C ASN A 27 -0.59 21.77 -18.19
N ALA A 28 -1.21 21.90 -17.01
CA ALA A 28 -1.31 23.19 -16.33
C ALA A 28 0.04 23.56 -15.70
N LYS A 29 0.30 24.85 -15.42
CA LYS A 29 1.58 25.38 -14.89
C LYS A 29 2.05 24.79 -13.53
N GLY A 30 1.38 23.77 -12.98
CA GLY A 30 1.75 23.08 -11.73
C GLY A 30 1.22 21.64 -11.56
N GLY A 31 0.78 20.96 -12.63
CA GLY A 31 0.21 19.60 -12.52
C GLY A 31 -1.10 19.55 -11.71
N ALA A 32 -1.56 18.33 -11.36
CA ALA A 32 -2.83 18.10 -10.65
C ALA A 32 -2.79 18.38 -9.13
N ASP A 33 -1.61 18.53 -8.55
CA ASP A 33 -1.39 18.54 -7.10
C ASP A 33 -1.52 19.95 -6.50
N ILE A 34 -2.08 20.06 -5.29
CA ILE A 34 -2.30 21.33 -4.58
C ILE A 34 -1.12 21.61 -3.65
N VAL A 35 -0.13 22.35 -4.11
CA VAL A 35 1.02 22.77 -3.29
C VAL A 35 0.70 24.10 -2.61
N ALA A 36 0.58 24.09 -1.28
CA ALA A 36 0.09 25.24 -0.51
C ALA A 36 0.85 26.54 -0.82
N SER A 37 2.18 26.51 -0.81
CA SER A 37 3.05 27.67 -1.08
C SER A 37 2.90 28.28 -2.48
N LYS A 38 2.35 27.51 -3.43
CA LYS A 38 2.05 27.96 -4.80
C LYS A 38 0.56 28.08 -5.09
N THR A 39 -0.27 28.07 -4.05
CA THR A 39 -1.73 28.12 -4.15
C THR A 39 -2.25 29.44 -3.59
N ALA A 40 -3.12 30.10 -4.34
CA ALA A 40 -3.92 31.22 -3.85
C ALA A 40 -5.40 30.86 -3.79
N MET A 41 -6.05 31.10 -2.64
CA MET A 41 -7.51 31.13 -2.54
C MET A 41 -7.98 32.55 -2.87
N VAL A 42 -8.72 32.70 -3.96
CA VAL A 42 -9.25 33.97 -4.44
C VAL A 42 -10.70 34.09 -3.97
N CYS A 43 -10.93 35.03 -3.05
CA CYS A 43 -12.17 35.27 -2.33
C CYS A 43 -12.96 36.39 -3.03
N ILE A 44 -13.94 36.00 -3.84
CA ILE A 44 -14.69 36.92 -4.69
C ILE A 44 -15.87 37.51 -3.90
N GLU A 45 -15.84 38.82 -3.68
CA GLU A 45 -16.99 39.63 -3.25
C GLU A 45 -17.60 39.22 -1.90
N PHE A 46 -16.78 38.82 -0.90
CA PHE A 46 -17.23 38.61 0.49
C PHE A 46 -17.56 39.92 1.21
N GLN A 47 -18.49 40.69 0.65
CA GLN A 47 -18.92 42.01 1.10
C GLN A 47 -20.33 41.95 1.70
N ASN A 48 -20.66 42.89 2.58
CA ASN A 48 -21.91 42.92 3.34
C ASN A 48 -23.16 42.89 2.44
N GLU A 49 -23.12 43.50 1.26
CA GLU A 49 -24.22 43.49 0.28
C GLU A 49 -24.73 42.06 -0.04
N PHE A 50 -23.81 41.09 -0.08
CA PHE A 50 -24.12 39.69 -0.35
C PHE A 50 -24.21 38.83 0.91
N ALA A 51 -23.32 39.06 1.87
CA ALA A 51 -23.08 38.12 2.97
C ALA A 51 -23.79 38.45 4.28
N THR A 52 -24.37 39.64 4.42
CA THR A 52 -24.87 40.13 5.72
C THR A 52 -26.30 40.65 5.64
N GLU A 53 -27.10 40.33 6.67
CA GLU A 53 -28.47 40.82 6.81
C GLU A 53 -28.51 42.36 6.71
N GLY A 54 -29.40 42.88 5.87
CA GLY A 54 -29.46 44.31 5.52
C GLY A 54 -28.86 44.63 4.13
N GLY A 55 -28.05 43.74 3.55
CA GLY A 55 -27.69 43.80 2.13
C GLY A 55 -28.91 43.56 1.24
N LYS A 56 -29.04 44.29 0.13
CA LYS A 56 -30.16 44.16 -0.81
C LYS A 56 -30.14 42.83 -1.56
N CYS A 57 -28.97 42.24 -1.75
CA CYS A 57 -28.83 40.92 -2.39
C CYS A 57 -28.84 39.74 -1.41
N TYR A 58 -28.71 40.00 -0.11
CA TYR A 58 -28.54 38.97 0.93
C TYR A 58 -29.68 37.93 0.93
N GLU A 59 -30.94 38.37 0.94
CA GLU A 59 -32.10 37.45 1.03
C GLU A 59 -32.18 36.47 -0.15
N ALA A 60 -31.70 36.86 -1.34
CA ALA A 60 -31.68 35.98 -2.50
C ALA A 60 -30.58 34.91 -2.41
N LEU A 61 -29.48 35.20 -1.73
CA LEU A 61 -28.32 34.30 -1.58
C LEU A 61 -28.41 33.41 -0.34
N LYS A 62 -29.09 33.90 0.70
CA LYS A 62 -29.24 33.23 2.00
C LYS A 62 -29.60 31.75 1.91
N PRO A 63 -30.58 31.31 1.08
CA PRO A 63 -30.92 29.89 1.01
C PRO A 63 -29.75 28.99 0.59
N VAL A 64 -28.94 29.43 -0.38
CA VAL A 64 -27.79 28.65 -0.85
C VAL A 64 -26.62 28.72 0.13
N MET A 65 -26.39 29.89 0.76
CA MET A 65 -25.38 30.05 1.80
C MET A 65 -25.64 29.13 3.00
N GLU A 66 -26.87 29.10 3.51
CA GLU A 66 -27.26 28.31 4.68
C GLU A 66 -27.23 26.81 4.39
N THR A 67 -27.66 26.40 3.17
CA THR A 67 -27.67 24.98 2.77
C THR A 67 -26.29 24.33 2.88
N THR A 68 -25.23 25.08 2.57
CA THR A 68 -23.86 24.55 2.57
C THR A 68 -23.04 24.99 3.78
N GLY A 69 -23.49 25.97 4.56
CA GLY A 69 -22.68 26.63 5.57
C GLY A 69 -21.53 27.45 4.95
N MET A 70 -21.77 28.03 3.79
CA MET A 70 -20.76 28.59 2.86
C MET A 70 -19.76 29.52 3.54
N LEU A 71 -20.21 30.50 4.32
CA LEU A 71 -19.33 31.50 4.96
C LEU A 71 -18.36 30.85 5.95
N ALA A 72 -18.86 29.97 6.83
CA ALA A 72 -18.03 29.29 7.83
C ALA A 72 -16.99 28.36 7.17
N LYS A 73 -17.38 27.66 6.10
CA LYS A 73 -16.48 26.79 5.34
C LYS A 73 -15.42 27.57 4.59
N ALA A 74 -15.78 28.69 3.95
CA ALA A 74 -14.84 29.56 3.26
C ALA A 74 -13.78 30.10 4.24
N ALA A 75 -14.21 30.61 5.40
CA ALA A 75 -13.32 31.12 6.43
C ALA A 75 -12.36 30.03 6.98
N ALA A 76 -12.90 28.86 7.32
CA ALA A 76 -12.09 27.74 7.80
C ALA A 76 -11.09 27.24 6.74
N THR A 77 -11.46 27.27 5.46
CA THR A 77 -10.59 26.86 4.35
C THR A 77 -9.48 27.87 4.11
N ALA A 78 -9.79 29.17 4.18
CA ALA A 78 -8.79 30.23 4.11
C ALA A 78 -7.78 30.12 5.25
N ASP A 79 -8.24 29.82 6.47
CA ASP A 79 -7.36 29.62 7.64
C ASP A 79 -6.46 28.40 7.49
N ALA A 80 -7.01 27.28 6.99
CA ALA A 80 -6.22 26.10 6.70
C ALA A 80 -5.15 26.36 5.61
N LEU A 81 -5.50 27.10 4.55
CA LEU A 81 -4.54 27.47 3.51
C LEU A 81 -3.42 28.37 4.05
N ARG A 82 -3.76 29.39 4.85
CA ARG A 82 -2.75 30.25 5.49
C ARG A 82 -1.82 29.45 6.40
N ALA A 83 -2.37 28.56 7.23
CA ALA A 83 -1.58 27.70 8.11
C ALA A 83 -0.64 26.77 7.33
N ALA A 84 -1.05 26.33 6.13
CA ALA A 84 -0.22 25.54 5.22
C ALA A 84 0.80 26.39 4.41
N GLY A 85 0.84 27.71 4.60
CA GLY A 85 1.76 28.62 3.90
C GLY A 85 1.27 29.12 2.54
N GLY A 86 -0.01 28.95 2.20
CA GLY A 86 -0.62 29.49 0.99
C GLY A 86 -1.14 30.92 1.14
N THR A 87 -1.57 31.50 0.01
CA THR A 87 -2.02 32.91 -0.04
C THR A 87 -3.54 33.01 -0.08
N VAL A 88 -4.15 33.93 0.67
CA VAL A 88 -5.58 34.26 0.55
C VAL A 88 -5.70 35.67 -0.02
N ILE A 89 -6.40 35.82 -1.14
CA ILE A 89 -6.53 37.07 -1.89
C ILE A 89 -8.00 37.49 -1.91
N PHE A 90 -8.31 38.71 -1.47
CA PHE A 90 -9.66 39.24 -1.47
C PHE A 90 -9.93 40.10 -2.69
N VAL A 91 -11.09 39.89 -3.32
CA VAL A 91 -11.47 40.58 -4.53
C VAL A 91 -12.82 41.27 -4.34
N PRO A 92 -12.85 42.48 -3.78
CA PRO A 92 -14.07 43.26 -3.67
C PRO A 92 -14.46 43.84 -5.05
N ILE A 93 -15.75 44.02 -5.26
CA ILE A 93 -16.27 44.89 -6.32
C ILE A 93 -16.72 46.20 -5.67
N ILE A 94 -16.34 47.34 -6.24
CA ILE A 94 -16.64 48.66 -5.68
C ILE A 94 -16.97 49.61 -6.83
N PHE A 95 -18.06 50.37 -6.72
CA PHE A 95 -18.44 51.38 -7.69
C PHE A 95 -18.45 52.78 -7.08
N LYS A 96 -18.21 53.80 -7.91
CA LYS A 96 -18.48 55.19 -7.53
C LYS A 96 -19.97 55.38 -7.24
N ALA A 97 -20.30 56.38 -6.42
CA ALA A 97 -21.68 56.70 -6.07
C ALA A 97 -22.58 57.02 -7.29
N ASP A 98 -22.02 57.58 -8.38
CA ASP A 98 -22.72 57.84 -9.65
C ASP A 98 -22.66 56.65 -10.64
N ALA A 99 -22.06 55.55 -10.19
CA ALA A 99 -21.71 54.36 -10.95
C ALA A 99 -20.94 54.65 -12.24
N SER A 100 -20.31 55.81 -12.43
CA SER A 100 -19.66 56.22 -13.69
C SER A 100 -18.59 55.23 -14.18
N ASP A 101 -18.04 54.43 -13.27
CA ASP A 101 -17.06 53.38 -13.50
C ASP A 101 -17.67 51.98 -13.67
N ASN A 102 -19.00 51.85 -13.70
CA ASN A 102 -19.68 50.62 -14.05
C ASN A 102 -19.57 50.37 -15.58
N PRO A 103 -18.99 49.23 -16.01
CA PRO A 103 -18.69 48.99 -17.42
C PRO A 103 -19.95 48.69 -18.26
N ASN A 104 -21.08 48.34 -17.65
CA ASN A 104 -22.32 48.11 -18.38
C ASN A 104 -23.59 48.35 -17.53
N LYS A 105 -24.10 49.59 -17.58
CA LYS A 105 -25.33 49.99 -16.88
C LYS A 105 -26.62 49.56 -17.60
N GLY A 106 -26.52 48.95 -18.79
CA GLY A 106 -27.67 48.72 -19.66
C GLY A 106 -28.30 47.33 -19.56
N ILE A 107 -27.61 46.37 -18.95
CA ILE A 107 -28.03 44.97 -18.96
C ILE A 107 -27.59 44.18 -17.71
N GLY A 108 -28.42 43.21 -17.32
CA GLY A 108 -28.07 42.16 -16.38
C GLY A 108 -27.74 42.67 -14.97
N ILE A 109 -26.88 41.93 -14.27
CA ILE A 109 -26.57 42.22 -12.87
C ILE A 109 -25.83 43.54 -12.67
N LEU A 110 -25.01 43.96 -13.64
CA LEU A 110 -24.29 45.24 -13.58
C LEU A 110 -25.24 46.45 -13.70
N GLN A 111 -26.32 46.33 -14.48
CA GLN A 111 -27.40 47.32 -14.44
C GLN A 111 -28.05 47.40 -13.07
N GLY A 112 -28.28 46.25 -12.42
CA GLY A 112 -28.77 46.17 -11.04
C GLY A 112 -27.85 46.91 -10.06
N CYS A 113 -26.54 46.68 -10.14
CA CYS A 113 -25.56 47.39 -9.30
C CYS A 113 -25.67 48.91 -9.43
N ALA A 114 -25.82 49.43 -10.66
CA ALA A 114 -25.97 50.87 -10.88
C ALA A 114 -27.32 51.42 -10.41
N LYS A 115 -28.42 50.69 -10.69
CA LYS A 115 -29.78 51.14 -10.36
C LYS A 115 -30.05 51.15 -8.87
N ASP A 116 -29.53 50.14 -8.17
CA ASP A 116 -29.79 49.91 -6.76
C ASP A 116 -28.62 50.33 -5.86
N SER A 117 -27.60 51.02 -6.41
CA SER A 117 -26.43 51.52 -5.67
C SER A 117 -25.71 50.43 -4.86
N LEU A 118 -25.58 49.23 -5.42
CA LEU A 118 -24.90 48.10 -4.79
C LEU A 118 -23.38 48.35 -4.77
N PHE A 119 -22.71 47.94 -3.68
CA PHE A 119 -21.25 48.06 -3.52
C PHE A 119 -20.71 49.49 -3.71
N THR A 120 -21.39 50.48 -3.13
CA THR A 120 -21.00 51.89 -3.28
C THR A 120 -19.78 52.20 -2.41
N GLU A 121 -18.76 52.81 -3.02
CA GLU A 121 -17.51 53.22 -2.35
C GLU A 121 -17.79 54.00 -1.06
N GLY A 122 -17.15 53.57 0.03
CA GLY A 122 -17.25 54.21 1.34
C GLY A 122 -18.56 53.94 2.10
N THR A 123 -19.42 53.04 1.61
CA THR A 123 -20.63 52.63 2.33
C THR A 123 -20.54 51.20 2.84
N TRP A 124 -21.32 50.90 3.88
CA TRP A 124 -21.34 49.59 4.55
C TRP A 124 -21.52 48.40 3.59
N ASN A 125 -22.31 48.55 2.52
CA ASN A 125 -22.57 47.45 1.59
C ASN A 125 -21.32 47.05 0.77
N ALA A 126 -20.33 47.92 0.65
CA ALA A 126 -19.06 47.66 0.00
C ALA A 126 -17.98 47.13 0.96
N ASP A 127 -18.21 47.20 2.26
CA ASP A 127 -17.26 46.67 3.25
C ASP A 127 -17.32 45.13 3.28
N PHE A 128 -16.20 44.51 3.65
CA PHE A 128 -16.14 43.05 3.84
C PHE A 128 -17.04 42.60 4.99
N CYS A 129 -17.61 41.40 4.87
CA CYS A 129 -18.38 40.81 5.96
C CYS A 129 -17.48 40.33 7.11
N LYS A 130 -18.05 40.29 8.31
CA LYS A 130 -17.33 39.93 9.54
C LYS A 130 -16.77 38.50 9.48
N GLU A 131 -17.54 37.57 8.94
CA GLU A 131 -17.22 36.15 8.85
C GLU A 131 -16.00 35.90 7.94
N MET A 132 -15.82 36.75 6.92
CA MET A 132 -14.77 36.61 5.92
C MET A 132 -14.14 37.96 5.61
N SER A 133 -13.42 38.50 6.61
CA SER A 133 -12.63 39.73 6.47
C SER A 133 -11.15 39.43 6.16
N PRO A 134 -10.46 40.28 5.39
CA PRO A 134 -9.01 40.20 5.20
C PRO A 134 -8.26 40.23 6.54
N LYS A 135 -7.27 39.35 6.69
CA LYS A 135 -6.31 39.34 7.81
C LYS A 135 -5.05 40.11 7.41
N GLU A 136 -4.22 40.42 8.40
CA GLU A 136 -2.92 41.07 8.16
C GLU A 136 -2.09 40.25 7.17
N GLY A 137 -1.61 40.90 6.11
CA GLY A 137 -0.81 40.28 5.04
C GLY A 137 -1.62 39.70 3.86
N ASP A 138 -2.95 39.60 3.96
CA ASP A 138 -3.78 39.18 2.82
C ASP A 138 -3.84 40.29 1.75
N PRO A 139 -3.50 39.99 0.47
CA PRO A 139 -3.66 40.95 -0.60
C PRO A 139 -5.14 41.26 -0.88
N ILE A 140 -5.43 42.54 -1.09
CA ILE A 140 -6.75 43.01 -1.57
C ILE A 140 -6.58 43.51 -2.99
N VAL A 141 -7.33 42.92 -3.92
CA VAL A 141 -7.36 43.32 -5.32
C VAL A 141 -8.09 44.65 -5.45
N THR A 142 -7.56 45.52 -6.30
CA THR A 142 -8.13 46.83 -6.60
C THR A 142 -8.64 46.88 -8.04
N GLY A 143 -9.57 47.79 -8.34
CA GLY A 143 -10.00 48.08 -9.71
C GLY A 143 -11.11 47.19 -10.28
N LYS A 144 -11.58 46.15 -9.58
CA LYS A 144 -12.69 45.33 -10.09
C LYS A 144 -13.97 46.16 -10.22
N ARG A 145 -14.51 46.19 -11.44
CA ARG A 145 -15.79 46.84 -11.81
C ARG A 145 -16.73 45.92 -12.61
N GLY A 146 -16.20 44.82 -13.13
CA GLY A 146 -16.94 43.83 -13.92
C GLY A 146 -17.16 42.53 -13.16
N LEU A 147 -17.64 41.49 -13.85
CA LEU A 147 -17.95 40.18 -13.27
C LEU A 147 -16.68 39.36 -13.00
N ASP A 148 -15.77 39.34 -13.98
CA ASP A 148 -14.46 38.70 -13.90
C ASP A 148 -13.50 39.51 -13.00
N ALA A 149 -12.71 38.81 -12.18
CA ALA A 149 -11.71 39.40 -11.29
C ALA A 149 -10.40 39.81 -11.98
N PHE A 150 -10.13 39.40 -13.22
CA PHE A 150 -8.89 39.75 -13.94
C PHE A 150 -8.90 41.11 -14.65
N PRO A 151 -9.95 41.50 -15.41
CA PRO A 151 -9.90 42.70 -16.23
C PRO A 151 -9.86 43.99 -15.39
N ASN A 152 -8.90 44.87 -15.71
CA ASN A 152 -8.69 46.16 -15.04
C ASN A 152 -8.38 46.05 -13.54
N THR A 153 -7.79 44.93 -13.11
CA THR A 153 -7.37 44.71 -11.73
C THR A 153 -5.88 44.36 -11.65
N ASN A 154 -5.32 44.38 -10.43
CA ASN A 154 -3.97 43.91 -10.16
C ASN A 154 -3.89 42.42 -9.77
N LEU A 155 -4.95 41.62 -9.98
CA LEU A 155 -4.98 40.21 -9.56
C LEU A 155 -3.86 39.39 -10.23
N GLU A 156 -3.68 39.53 -11.55
CA GLU A 156 -2.65 38.76 -12.27
C GLU A 156 -1.23 39.10 -11.81
N GLU A 157 -0.93 40.38 -11.59
CA GLU A 157 0.36 40.82 -11.07
C GLU A 157 0.63 40.23 -9.67
N LEU A 158 -0.39 40.18 -8.81
CA LEU A 158 -0.30 39.56 -7.48
C LEU A 158 -0.03 38.05 -7.57
N LEU A 159 -0.75 37.33 -8.44
CA LEU A 159 -0.56 35.90 -8.64
C LEU A 159 0.85 35.59 -9.18
N VAL A 160 1.30 36.33 -10.19
CA VAL A 160 2.63 36.17 -10.81
C VAL A 160 3.76 36.49 -9.83
N SER A 161 3.68 37.62 -9.12
CA SER A 161 4.73 38.05 -8.19
C SER A 161 4.91 37.09 -7.00
N LYS A 162 3.87 36.35 -6.64
CA LYS A 162 3.89 35.33 -5.57
C LYS A 162 4.21 33.93 -6.08
N GLY A 163 4.46 33.74 -7.38
CA GLY A 163 4.76 32.43 -7.95
C GLY A 163 3.58 31.44 -7.85
N ILE A 164 2.35 31.95 -7.92
CA ILE A 164 1.15 31.13 -7.82
C ILE A 164 0.95 30.32 -9.10
N GLU A 165 0.71 29.02 -8.94
CA GLU A 165 0.43 28.07 -10.03
C GLU A 165 -1.01 27.52 -9.92
N THR A 166 -1.59 27.50 -8.71
CA THR A 166 -2.95 27.01 -8.44
C THR A 166 -3.84 28.13 -7.89
N VAL A 167 -5.03 28.27 -8.46
CA VAL A 167 -6.05 29.23 -8.00
C VAL A 167 -7.27 28.46 -7.50
N ALA A 168 -7.56 28.55 -6.20
CA ALA A 168 -8.79 28.05 -5.58
C ALA A 168 -9.83 29.17 -5.49
N LEU A 169 -10.97 29.01 -6.17
CA LEU A 169 -12.02 30.02 -6.26
C LEU A 169 -13.13 29.76 -5.27
N CYS A 170 -13.53 30.82 -4.57
CA CYS A 170 -14.67 30.86 -3.67
C CYS A 170 -15.34 32.24 -3.73
N GLY A 171 -16.58 32.34 -3.26
CA GLY A 171 -17.27 33.62 -3.15
C GLY A 171 -18.64 33.66 -3.81
N PHE A 172 -19.07 34.87 -4.16
CA PHE A 172 -20.46 35.14 -4.51
C PHE A 172 -20.73 35.13 -6.01
N LEU A 173 -21.97 34.74 -6.32
CA LEU A 173 -22.48 34.45 -7.64
C LEU A 173 -21.67 33.35 -8.35
N THR A 174 -21.85 32.12 -7.85
CA THR A 174 -21.27 30.88 -8.38
C THR A 174 -21.31 30.79 -9.91
N ASN A 175 -22.46 31.11 -10.51
CA ASN A 175 -22.74 31.03 -11.95
C ASN A 175 -22.46 32.35 -12.71
N CYS A 176 -21.77 33.30 -12.10
CA CYS A 176 -21.50 34.61 -12.69
C CYS A 176 -20.07 35.08 -12.42
N CYS A 177 -19.78 35.68 -11.28
CA CYS A 177 -18.46 36.24 -10.97
C CYS A 177 -17.40 35.14 -10.76
N VAL A 178 -17.75 34.09 -10.02
CA VAL A 178 -16.88 32.92 -9.80
C VAL A 178 -16.62 32.20 -11.13
N GLU A 179 -17.67 31.91 -11.89
CA GLU A 179 -17.54 31.22 -13.19
C GLU A 179 -16.74 32.04 -14.22
N SER A 180 -16.97 33.35 -14.31
CA SER A 180 -16.23 34.23 -15.24
C SER A 180 -14.74 34.22 -14.90
N THR A 181 -14.40 34.35 -13.61
CA THR A 181 -13.01 34.33 -13.14
C THR A 181 -12.36 32.96 -13.37
N MET A 182 -13.09 31.87 -13.17
CA MET A 182 -12.64 30.49 -13.43
C MET A 182 -12.20 30.30 -14.88
N ARG A 183 -13.03 30.75 -15.83
CA ARG A 183 -12.74 30.61 -17.26
C ARG A 183 -11.45 31.35 -17.64
N THR A 184 -11.31 32.59 -17.18
CA THR A 184 -10.09 33.38 -17.45
C THR A 184 -8.86 32.79 -16.75
N ALA A 185 -8.98 32.30 -15.51
CA ALA A 185 -7.88 31.61 -14.83
C ALA A 185 -7.42 30.35 -15.61
N CYS A 186 -8.37 29.57 -16.11
CA CYS A 186 -8.10 28.39 -16.94
C CYS A 186 -7.38 28.79 -18.24
N GLU A 187 -7.85 29.81 -18.95
CA GLU A 187 -7.22 30.30 -20.19
C GLU A 187 -5.81 30.85 -19.97
N LYS A 188 -5.53 31.41 -18.78
CA LYS A 188 -4.19 31.85 -18.38
C LYS A 188 -3.24 30.72 -17.96
N GLY A 189 -3.74 29.49 -17.90
CA GLY A 189 -2.98 28.26 -17.65
C GLY A 189 -2.74 27.93 -16.18
N TYR A 190 -3.51 28.53 -15.25
CA TYR A 190 -3.49 28.13 -13.84
C TYR A 190 -4.15 26.76 -13.66
N ASN A 191 -3.69 26.00 -12.67
CA ASN A 191 -4.49 24.89 -12.15
C ASN A 191 -5.67 25.48 -11.35
N VAL A 192 -6.90 25.28 -11.81
CA VAL A 192 -8.08 25.92 -11.21
C VAL A 192 -8.85 24.93 -10.37
N VAL A 193 -9.09 25.29 -9.11
CA VAL A 193 -9.97 24.57 -8.19
C VAL A 193 -11.19 25.44 -7.90
N THR A 194 -12.40 24.89 -7.98
CA THR A 194 -13.61 25.58 -7.53
C THR A 194 -14.13 24.93 -6.27
N LEU A 195 -14.23 25.70 -5.18
CA LEU A 195 -14.68 25.22 -3.88
C LEU A 195 -16.21 25.27 -3.84
N THR A 196 -16.86 24.18 -4.23
CA THR A 196 -18.30 24.15 -4.56
C THR A 196 -19.22 24.51 -3.40
N ASP A 197 -18.79 24.22 -2.16
CA ASP A 197 -19.48 24.56 -0.92
C ASP A 197 -18.93 25.81 -0.21
N CYS A 198 -18.02 26.54 -0.88
CA CYS A 198 -17.57 27.89 -0.53
C CYS A 198 -18.06 28.93 -1.54
N CYS A 199 -19.06 28.60 -2.36
CA CYS A 199 -19.67 29.46 -3.36
C CYS A 199 -21.19 29.53 -3.19
N ALA A 200 -21.80 30.69 -3.45
CA ALA A 200 -23.25 30.85 -3.42
C ALA A 200 -23.77 31.73 -4.56
N CYS A 201 -24.89 31.34 -5.18
CA CYS A 201 -25.67 32.19 -6.08
C CYS A 201 -27.15 32.25 -5.64
N THR A 202 -27.99 32.97 -6.39
CA THR A 202 -29.34 33.35 -5.95
C THR A 202 -30.40 32.25 -6.10
N SER A 203 -30.05 31.06 -6.58
CA SER A 203 -30.96 29.93 -6.69
C SER A 203 -30.24 28.59 -6.60
N ALA A 204 -30.95 27.57 -6.10
CA ALA A 204 -30.43 26.21 -6.01
C ALA A 204 -30.21 25.59 -7.41
N GLU A 205 -31.10 25.89 -8.36
CA GLU A 205 -30.97 25.44 -9.76
C GLU A 205 -29.73 26.06 -10.40
N GLY A 206 -29.48 27.35 -10.16
CA GLY A 206 -28.28 28.05 -10.65
C GLY A 206 -27.01 27.48 -10.03
N GLN A 207 -27.03 27.19 -8.72
CA GLN A 207 -25.91 26.59 -8.00
C GLN A 207 -25.57 25.23 -8.62
N LYS A 208 -26.58 24.36 -8.76
CA LYS A 208 -26.44 23.02 -9.33
C LYS A 208 -25.93 23.06 -10.77
N ALA A 209 -26.50 23.92 -11.61
CA ALA A 209 -26.10 24.07 -13.00
C ALA A 209 -24.62 24.45 -13.15
N ALA A 210 -24.13 25.35 -12.29
CA ALA A 210 -22.73 25.72 -12.28
C ALA A 210 -21.84 24.60 -11.72
N THR A 211 -22.12 24.09 -10.52
CA THR A 211 -21.23 23.16 -9.81
C THR A 211 -21.19 21.75 -10.40
N GLU A 212 -22.32 21.24 -10.91
CA GLU A 212 -22.41 19.90 -11.50
C GLU A 212 -22.29 19.92 -13.03
N GLY A 213 -22.51 21.07 -13.66
CA GLY A 213 -22.45 21.21 -15.12
C GLY A 213 -21.16 21.89 -15.58
N THR A 214 -21.04 23.19 -15.34
CA THR A 214 -20.03 24.03 -16.00
C THR A 214 -18.65 23.97 -15.36
N PHE A 215 -18.55 23.87 -14.03
CA PHE A 215 -17.26 23.95 -13.34
C PHE A 215 -16.27 22.89 -13.77
N GLY A 216 -16.70 21.63 -13.97
CA GLY A 216 -15.84 20.52 -14.37
C GLY A 216 -15.21 20.67 -15.76
N MET A 217 -15.70 21.61 -16.58
CA MET A 217 -15.13 21.89 -17.90
C MET A 217 -13.87 22.78 -17.82
N PHE A 218 -13.70 23.56 -16.75
CA PHE A 218 -12.65 24.59 -16.64
C PHE A 218 -11.88 24.56 -15.31
N SER A 219 -12.25 23.66 -14.39
CA SER A 219 -11.64 23.54 -13.07
C SER A 219 -11.78 22.12 -12.53
N GLN A 220 -11.13 21.85 -11.40
CA GLN A 220 -11.41 20.70 -10.53
C GLN A 220 -12.42 21.14 -9.46
N PRO A 221 -13.72 20.80 -9.58
CA PRO A 221 -14.70 21.11 -8.56
C PRO A 221 -14.49 20.17 -7.37
N MET A 222 -14.37 20.72 -6.16
CA MET A 222 -14.31 19.91 -4.94
C MET A 222 -14.86 20.68 -3.75
N VAL A 223 -15.21 19.96 -2.69
CA VAL A 223 -15.64 20.57 -1.43
C VAL A 223 -14.44 21.02 -0.59
N ALA A 224 -14.66 21.98 0.30
CA ALA A 224 -13.69 22.53 1.24
C ALA A 224 -12.90 21.45 2.00
N GLU A 225 -13.58 20.39 2.47
CA GLU A 225 -12.95 19.31 3.21
C GLU A 225 -11.90 18.57 2.39
N ASP A 226 -12.18 18.28 1.13
CA ASP A 226 -11.25 17.56 0.26
C ASP A 226 -10.05 18.42 -0.12
N PHE A 227 -10.27 19.73 -0.32
CA PHE A 227 -9.18 20.69 -0.50
C PHE A 227 -8.25 20.73 0.72
N LYS A 228 -8.80 20.81 1.93
CA LYS A 228 -8.01 20.80 3.18
C LYS A 228 -7.25 19.48 3.38
N LYS A 229 -7.87 18.34 3.07
CA LYS A 229 -7.18 17.03 3.10
C LYS A 229 -5.99 17.01 2.14
N LYS A 230 -6.16 17.52 0.91
CA LYS A 230 -5.06 17.63 -0.07
C LYS A 230 -3.93 18.54 0.42
N LEU A 231 -4.24 19.68 1.04
CA LEU A 231 -3.23 20.57 1.63
C LEU A 231 -2.42 19.85 2.71
N SER A 232 -3.10 19.18 3.65
CA SER A 232 -2.45 18.45 4.74
C SER A 232 -1.59 17.30 4.21
N PHE A 233 -2.11 16.54 3.25
CA PHE A 233 -1.37 15.44 2.62
C PHE A 233 -0.11 15.95 1.92
N ASN A 234 -0.22 16.98 1.08
CA ASN A 234 0.92 17.48 0.30
C ASN A 234 2.00 18.13 1.18
N SER A 235 1.61 18.76 2.29
CA SER A 235 2.57 19.26 3.28
C SER A 235 3.40 18.12 3.89
N LEU A 236 2.75 17.03 4.30
CA LEU A 236 3.45 15.85 4.81
C LEU A 236 4.25 15.14 3.71
N TRP A 237 3.66 14.96 2.53
CA TRP A 237 4.26 14.25 1.40
C TRP A 237 5.57 14.90 0.97
N SER A 238 5.65 16.23 0.91
CA SER A 238 6.88 16.93 0.54
C SER A 238 8.10 16.50 1.39
N LYS A 239 7.90 16.30 2.69
CA LYS A 239 8.96 15.84 3.60
C LYS A 239 9.37 14.39 3.35
N TYR A 240 8.41 13.52 2.99
CA TYR A 240 8.70 12.14 2.62
C TYR A 240 9.41 12.05 1.27
N ASP A 241 8.97 12.82 0.29
CA ASP A 241 9.57 12.88 -1.05
C ASP A 241 11.02 13.34 -0.95
N GLU A 242 11.29 14.43 -0.23
CA GLU A 242 12.65 14.90 0.06
C GLU A 242 13.50 13.85 0.79
N LYS A 243 12.95 13.21 1.82
CA LYS A 243 13.66 12.18 2.60
C LYS A 243 14.01 10.95 1.77
N MET A 244 13.07 10.46 0.96
CA MET A 244 13.28 9.29 0.10
C MET A 244 14.21 9.60 -1.08
N ALA A 245 14.11 10.79 -1.66
CA ALA A 245 15.04 11.26 -2.68
C ALA A 245 16.46 11.38 -2.13
N ALA A 246 16.64 11.94 -0.93
CA ALA A 246 17.95 12.06 -0.28
C ALA A 246 18.58 10.69 0.04
N GLU A 247 17.76 9.67 0.32
CA GLU A 247 18.20 8.30 0.55
C GLU A 247 18.50 7.53 -0.76
N GLY A 248 18.17 8.11 -1.93
CA GLY A 248 18.36 7.48 -3.23
C GLY A 248 17.32 6.39 -3.57
N CYS A 249 16.13 6.46 -2.98
CA CYS A 249 15.02 5.57 -3.36
C CYS A 249 14.66 5.79 -4.85
N ASN A 250 14.41 4.70 -5.59
CA ASN A 250 13.98 4.82 -6.98
C ASN A 250 12.54 5.37 -7.09
N PRO A 251 12.17 5.97 -8.24
CA PRO A 251 10.85 6.61 -8.40
C PRO A 251 9.65 5.70 -8.15
N VAL A 252 9.74 4.42 -8.50
CA VAL A 252 8.64 3.46 -8.30
C VAL A 252 8.47 3.10 -6.82
N ALA A 253 9.57 3.02 -6.06
CA ALA A 253 9.52 2.87 -4.61
C ALA A 253 8.90 4.09 -3.92
N ILE A 254 9.24 5.30 -4.38
CA ILE A 254 8.64 6.55 -3.90
C ILE A 254 7.13 6.55 -4.21
N ALA A 255 6.73 6.22 -5.43
CA ALA A 255 5.33 6.13 -5.81
C ALA A 255 4.56 5.06 -5.01
N ALA A 256 5.16 3.90 -4.76
CA ALA A 256 4.56 2.84 -3.96
C ALA A 256 4.33 3.31 -2.52
N PHE A 257 5.32 3.98 -1.92
CA PHE A 257 5.15 4.55 -0.59
C PHE A 257 4.09 5.67 -0.59
N LYS A 258 4.09 6.57 -1.60
CA LYS A 258 3.04 7.61 -1.78
C LYS A 258 1.66 6.99 -1.75
N TYR A 259 1.43 5.94 -2.53
CA TYR A 259 0.16 5.22 -2.56
C TYR A 259 -0.24 4.73 -1.16
N THR A 260 0.67 4.06 -0.45
CA THR A 260 0.34 3.54 0.90
C THR A 260 0.06 4.66 1.90
N PHE A 261 0.79 5.77 1.79
CA PHE A 261 0.64 6.94 2.64
C PHE A 261 -0.67 7.69 2.34
N GLU A 262 -1.03 7.86 1.07
CA GLU A 262 -2.34 8.40 0.64
C GLU A 262 -3.48 7.61 1.27
N LYS A 263 -3.41 6.26 1.24
CA LYS A 263 -4.42 5.41 1.88
C LYS A 263 -4.50 5.64 3.38
N LEU A 264 -3.36 5.68 4.08
CA LEU A 264 -3.30 5.98 5.53
C LEU A 264 -4.00 7.30 5.86
N THR A 265 -3.71 8.36 5.10
CA THR A 265 -4.21 9.71 5.39
C THR A 265 -5.61 9.99 4.86
N SER A 266 -6.12 9.16 3.94
CA SER A 266 -7.45 9.34 3.34
C SER A 266 -8.61 9.13 4.32
N GLY A 267 -8.36 8.44 5.44
CA GLY A 267 -9.39 8.02 6.41
C GLY A 267 -10.17 6.78 5.99
N VAL A 268 -9.83 6.14 4.86
CA VAL A 268 -10.40 4.84 4.48
C VAL A 268 -9.98 3.78 5.50
N SER A 269 -10.88 2.85 5.81
CA SER A 269 -10.51 1.67 6.61
C SER A 269 -9.44 0.87 5.86
N LEU A 270 -8.35 0.55 6.56
CA LEU A 270 -7.32 -0.38 6.08
C LEU A 270 -7.65 -1.83 6.44
N ASN A 271 -8.67 -2.04 7.29
CA ASN A 271 -9.15 -3.36 7.67
C ASN A 271 -10.17 -3.89 6.66
N ILE A 272 -10.19 -5.21 6.51
CA ILE A 272 -11.13 -5.97 5.69
C ILE A 272 -12.12 -6.67 6.63
N GLY A 273 -13.31 -6.09 6.76
CA GLY A 273 -14.35 -6.60 7.65
C GLY A 273 -15.02 -7.87 7.12
N GLU A 274 -15.50 -8.70 8.03
CA GLU A 274 -16.17 -9.96 7.73
C GLU A 274 -17.40 -9.78 6.83
N LYS A 275 -18.15 -8.69 7.03
CA LYS A 275 -19.32 -8.34 6.21
C LYS A 275 -18.99 -8.00 4.75
N ASP A 276 -17.74 -7.67 4.46
CA ASP A 276 -17.30 -7.19 3.15
C ASP A 276 -16.80 -8.33 2.26
N ILE A 277 -16.76 -9.56 2.78
CA ILE A 277 -16.16 -10.72 2.12
C ILE A 277 -17.03 -11.98 2.23
N GLN A 278 -16.76 -12.96 1.36
CA GLN A 278 -17.36 -14.29 1.38
C GLN A 278 -16.27 -15.37 1.43
N PRO A 279 -16.52 -16.54 2.03
CA PRO A 279 -15.60 -17.67 1.94
C PRO A 279 -15.53 -18.20 0.51
N VAL A 280 -14.39 -18.80 0.15
CA VAL A 280 -14.25 -19.57 -1.08
C VAL A 280 -14.72 -21.00 -0.84
N ASP A 281 -15.65 -21.50 -1.64
CA ASP A 281 -16.26 -22.82 -1.44
C ASP A 281 -15.31 -23.97 -1.84
N SER A 282 -14.61 -23.82 -2.96
CA SER A 282 -13.75 -24.86 -3.53
C SER A 282 -12.66 -24.27 -4.42
N LEU A 283 -11.57 -25.02 -4.59
CA LEU A 283 -10.47 -24.72 -5.49
C LEU A 283 -10.17 -25.96 -6.36
N PRO A 284 -9.59 -25.80 -7.56
CA PRO A 284 -8.95 -26.92 -8.24
C PRO A 284 -7.89 -27.54 -7.33
N THR A 285 -7.65 -28.84 -7.46
CA THR A 285 -6.75 -29.59 -6.58
C THR A 285 -5.53 -30.07 -7.34
N TYR A 286 -4.36 -30.03 -6.70
CA TYR A 286 -3.11 -30.57 -7.25
C TYR A 286 -3.24 -32.01 -7.76
N ASP A 287 -3.98 -32.87 -7.04
CA ASP A 287 -4.16 -34.28 -7.40
C ASP A 287 -4.91 -34.48 -8.73
N SER A 288 -5.60 -33.45 -9.23
CA SER A 288 -6.26 -33.48 -10.53
C SER A 288 -5.31 -33.18 -11.70
N LEU A 289 -4.09 -32.73 -11.41
CA LEU A 289 -3.12 -32.35 -12.43
C LEU A 289 -2.33 -33.56 -12.92
N THR A 290 -2.39 -33.81 -14.23
CA THR A 290 -1.69 -34.93 -14.89
C THR A 290 -0.63 -34.47 -15.87
N ASP A 291 -0.79 -33.29 -16.46
CA ASP A 291 0.00 -32.85 -17.60
C ASP A 291 1.32 -32.22 -17.15
N GLU A 292 2.38 -32.51 -17.89
CA GLU A 292 3.74 -32.04 -17.62
C GLU A 292 4.42 -31.61 -18.92
N LYS A 293 4.86 -30.36 -19.00
CA LYS A 293 5.54 -29.78 -20.18
C LYS A 293 6.94 -29.24 -19.81
N PRO A 294 7.99 -30.11 -19.76
CA PRO A 294 9.32 -29.72 -19.29
C PRO A 294 9.95 -28.52 -20.01
N ASP A 295 9.58 -28.27 -21.27
CA ASP A 295 10.05 -27.14 -22.05
C ASP A 295 9.68 -25.77 -21.45
N LEU A 296 8.66 -25.73 -20.57
CA LEU A 296 8.28 -24.50 -19.87
C LEU A 296 9.37 -24.02 -18.89
N PHE A 297 10.28 -24.88 -18.41
CA PHE A 297 11.37 -24.44 -17.52
C PHE A 297 12.27 -23.39 -18.16
N ALA A 298 12.53 -23.50 -19.47
CA ALA A 298 13.34 -22.52 -20.19
C ALA A 298 12.71 -21.13 -20.25
N LYS A 299 11.40 -21.04 -20.00
CA LYS A 299 10.62 -19.79 -19.95
C LYS A 299 10.27 -19.36 -18.52
N THR A 300 10.79 -20.04 -17.51
CA THR A 300 10.38 -19.85 -16.11
C THR A 300 11.56 -19.44 -15.24
N VAL A 301 11.32 -18.46 -14.37
CA VAL A 301 12.25 -18.08 -13.30
C VAL A 301 11.69 -18.48 -11.93
N MET A 302 12.53 -19.11 -11.11
CA MET A 302 12.25 -19.37 -9.70
C MET A 302 12.85 -18.24 -8.86
N LEU A 303 11.99 -17.54 -8.12
CA LEU A 303 12.37 -16.45 -7.22
C LEU A 303 12.12 -16.87 -5.76
N LYS A 304 13.13 -16.71 -4.91
CA LYS A 304 12.96 -16.86 -3.45
C LYS A 304 13.03 -15.52 -2.73
N LEU A 305 12.04 -15.25 -1.88
CA LEU A 305 12.06 -14.10 -0.98
C LEU A 305 13.05 -14.33 0.16
N ASN A 306 14.04 -13.46 0.29
CA ASN A 306 15.15 -13.60 1.22
C ASN A 306 15.52 -12.26 1.90
N GLY A 307 14.60 -11.30 1.93
CA GLY A 307 14.76 -10.03 2.64
C GLY A 307 14.53 -10.10 4.17
N GLY A 308 14.01 -11.22 4.67
CA GLY A 308 13.66 -11.38 6.09
C GLY A 308 14.86 -11.75 6.97
N LEU A 309 15.09 -10.95 8.02
CA LEU A 309 16.05 -11.28 9.07
C LEU A 309 15.50 -12.33 10.04
N GLY A 310 16.39 -13.16 10.58
CA GLY A 310 16.05 -14.15 11.61
C GLY A 310 15.89 -13.59 13.03
N THR A 311 15.55 -12.31 13.20
CA THR A 311 15.55 -11.62 14.52
C THR A 311 14.62 -12.28 15.54
N GLY A 312 13.46 -12.80 15.10
CA GLY A 312 12.53 -13.54 15.96
C GLY A 312 13.14 -14.81 16.58
N MET A 313 14.18 -15.35 15.94
CA MET A 313 14.96 -16.52 16.35
C MET A 313 16.38 -16.14 16.82
N GLY A 314 16.66 -14.84 17.01
CA GLY A 314 17.89 -14.35 17.63
C GLY A 314 19.06 -14.15 16.68
N LEU A 315 18.80 -13.98 15.38
CA LEU A 315 19.84 -13.75 14.38
C LEU A 315 19.88 -12.29 13.91
N ASP A 316 21.07 -11.86 13.54
CA ASP A 316 21.41 -10.60 12.88
C ASP A 316 21.59 -10.73 11.36
N LYS A 317 21.33 -11.92 10.80
CA LYS A 317 21.53 -12.27 9.38
C LYS A 317 20.27 -12.77 8.70
N ALA A 318 20.37 -13.01 7.39
CA ALA A 318 19.32 -13.65 6.60
C ALA A 318 18.91 -14.99 7.23
N LYS A 319 17.60 -15.18 7.43
CA LYS A 319 17.07 -16.40 8.05
C LYS A 319 17.42 -17.67 7.25
N SER A 320 17.58 -17.54 5.93
CA SER A 320 17.93 -18.65 5.05
C SER A 320 19.33 -19.21 5.29
N LEU A 321 20.20 -18.49 6.00
CA LEU A 321 21.55 -18.93 6.36
C LEU A 321 21.58 -19.82 7.61
N LEU A 322 20.43 -20.01 8.28
CA LEU A 322 20.33 -20.97 9.38
C LEU A 322 20.62 -22.38 8.89
N GLU A 323 21.62 -23.02 9.50
CA GLU A 323 21.84 -24.45 9.38
C GLU A 323 20.65 -25.22 9.94
N LEU A 324 20.13 -26.16 9.15
CA LEU A 324 18.91 -26.87 9.45
C LEU A 324 19.14 -28.37 9.63
N LYS A 325 19.78 -29.03 8.67
CA LYS A 325 20.00 -30.48 8.73
C LYS A 325 21.24 -30.86 7.95
N ASP A 326 22.02 -31.80 8.49
CA ASP A 326 23.23 -32.33 7.85
C ASP A 326 24.26 -31.27 7.44
N GLY A 327 24.37 -30.19 8.24
CA GLY A 327 25.26 -29.05 7.95
C GLY A 327 24.81 -28.17 6.79
N LEU A 328 23.59 -28.33 6.30
CA LEU A 328 23.01 -27.54 5.21
C LEU A 328 22.04 -26.50 5.76
N SER A 329 22.17 -25.27 5.27
CA SER A 329 21.21 -24.20 5.52
C SER A 329 19.98 -24.28 4.62
N PHE A 330 18.94 -23.47 4.88
CA PHE A 330 17.80 -23.34 3.96
C PHE A 330 18.27 -22.96 2.55
N LEU A 331 19.23 -22.05 2.46
CA LEU A 331 19.77 -21.59 1.19
C LEU A 331 20.54 -22.71 0.45
N ASP A 332 21.20 -23.60 1.19
CA ASP A 332 21.86 -24.78 0.63
C ASP A 332 20.85 -25.78 0.06
N PHE A 333 19.75 -26.03 0.77
CA PHE A 333 18.65 -26.86 0.27
C PHE A 333 18.06 -26.26 -1.01
N ILE A 334 17.80 -24.95 -1.02
CA ILE A 334 17.26 -24.25 -2.20
C ILE A 334 18.20 -24.38 -3.41
N ALA A 335 19.50 -24.13 -3.23
CA ALA A 335 20.48 -24.25 -4.32
C ALA A 335 20.49 -25.68 -4.90
N LYS A 336 20.53 -26.70 -4.01
CA LYS A 336 20.52 -28.11 -4.41
C LYS A 336 19.21 -28.55 -5.05
N GLN A 337 18.07 -28.00 -4.64
CA GLN A 337 16.78 -28.24 -5.30
C GLN A 337 16.78 -27.72 -6.74
N VAL A 338 17.33 -26.52 -6.97
CA VAL A 338 17.44 -25.94 -8.32
C VAL A 338 18.34 -26.80 -9.20
N ASP A 339 19.51 -27.19 -8.71
CA ASP A 339 20.43 -28.06 -9.45
C ASP A 339 19.78 -29.43 -9.72
N SER A 340 19.09 -30.02 -8.74
CA SER A 340 18.38 -31.28 -8.93
C SER A 340 17.33 -31.21 -10.05
N VAL A 341 16.60 -30.10 -10.17
CA VAL A 341 15.61 -29.91 -11.25
C VAL A 341 16.30 -29.80 -12.61
N ARG A 342 17.40 -29.02 -12.68
CA ARG A 342 18.18 -28.87 -13.92
C ARG A 342 18.77 -30.21 -14.37
N GLU A 343 19.33 -30.98 -13.43
CA GLU A 343 19.90 -32.30 -13.70
C GLU A 343 18.84 -33.32 -14.13
N SER A 344 17.71 -33.41 -13.40
CA SER A 344 16.70 -34.44 -13.68
C SER A 344 15.92 -34.19 -14.97
N THR A 345 15.84 -32.94 -15.42
CA THR A 345 15.07 -32.56 -16.61
C THR A 345 15.95 -32.29 -17.84
N GLY A 346 17.24 -32.01 -17.62
CA GLY A 346 18.15 -31.53 -18.67
C GLY A 346 17.76 -30.16 -19.24
N LYS A 347 16.88 -29.40 -18.55
CA LYS A 347 16.39 -28.09 -18.98
C LYS A 347 17.00 -26.98 -18.11
N PRO A 348 17.27 -25.79 -18.68
CA PRO A 348 17.65 -24.65 -17.87
C PRO A 348 16.45 -24.23 -17.02
N LEU A 349 16.72 -23.88 -15.76
CA LEU A 349 15.77 -23.21 -14.87
C LEU A 349 16.46 -21.96 -14.31
N ALA A 350 15.88 -20.79 -14.56
CA ALA A 350 16.42 -19.56 -14.02
C ALA A 350 16.15 -19.46 -12.51
N PHE A 351 17.10 -18.90 -11.76
CA PHE A 351 16.99 -18.70 -10.32
C PHE A 351 17.41 -17.29 -9.93
N MET A 352 16.63 -16.68 -9.03
CA MET A 352 16.89 -15.36 -8.46
C MET A 352 16.47 -15.29 -6.99
N LEU A 353 17.02 -14.32 -6.27
CA LEU A 353 16.65 -13.94 -4.93
C LEU A 353 16.14 -12.50 -4.88
N MET A 354 15.12 -12.27 -4.05
CA MET A 354 14.79 -10.92 -3.59
C MET A 354 15.39 -10.73 -2.21
N ASN A 355 16.56 -10.09 -2.16
CA ASN A 355 17.27 -9.79 -0.92
C ASN A 355 16.85 -8.42 -0.38
N SER A 356 17.28 -8.11 0.85
CA SER A 356 17.19 -6.77 1.41
C SER A 356 18.58 -6.16 1.54
N PHE A 357 18.62 -4.86 1.80
CA PHE A 357 19.84 -4.15 2.19
C PHE A 357 20.51 -4.74 3.44
N SER A 358 19.82 -5.59 4.22
CA SER A 358 20.36 -6.28 5.39
C SER A 358 20.74 -7.75 5.13
N THR A 359 20.44 -8.29 3.95
CA THR A 359 20.60 -9.72 3.64
C THR A 359 21.31 -10.02 2.32
N SER A 360 21.72 -9.01 1.56
CA SER A 360 22.39 -9.21 0.26
C SER A 360 23.81 -9.76 0.44
N ASP A 361 24.69 -9.04 1.14
CA ASP A 361 26.11 -9.36 1.24
C ASP A 361 26.39 -10.76 1.81
N ASP A 362 25.72 -11.13 2.91
CA ASP A 362 25.89 -12.42 3.58
C ASP A 362 25.33 -13.57 2.74
N THR A 363 24.21 -13.36 2.05
CA THR A 363 23.62 -14.35 1.14
C THR A 363 24.51 -14.58 -0.08
N LEU A 364 24.94 -13.52 -0.77
CA LEU A 364 25.76 -13.66 -1.97
C LEU A 364 27.10 -14.35 -1.67
N LYS A 365 27.73 -13.98 -0.54
CA LYS A 365 28.95 -14.65 -0.06
C LYS A 365 28.72 -16.14 0.20
N HIS A 366 27.59 -16.51 0.81
CA HIS A 366 27.26 -17.91 1.05
C HIS A 366 27.05 -18.70 -0.24
N LEU A 367 26.51 -18.07 -1.28
CA LEU A 367 26.24 -18.68 -2.58
C LEU A 367 27.46 -18.85 -3.48
N GLU A 368 28.62 -18.29 -3.15
CA GLU A 368 29.87 -18.48 -3.90
C GLU A 368 30.25 -19.97 -4.05
N LYS A 369 29.82 -20.82 -3.11
CA LYS A 369 30.01 -22.28 -3.18
C LYS A 369 29.10 -23.00 -4.18
N TYR A 370 28.14 -22.31 -4.80
CA TYR A 370 27.23 -22.82 -5.83
C TYR A 370 27.35 -22.01 -7.14
N PRO A 371 28.50 -22.06 -7.84
CA PRO A 371 28.75 -21.23 -9.01
C PRO A 371 27.77 -21.49 -10.17
N THR A 372 27.18 -22.69 -10.24
CA THR A 372 26.19 -23.10 -11.25
C THR A 372 24.82 -22.48 -11.03
N LEU A 373 24.53 -21.94 -9.84
CA LEU A 373 23.20 -21.43 -9.50
C LEU A 373 22.84 -20.20 -10.34
N LYS A 374 23.82 -19.34 -10.60
CA LYS A 374 23.67 -18.12 -11.41
C LYS A 374 23.31 -18.48 -12.85
N SER A 375 22.18 -17.94 -13.31
CA SER A 375 21.69 -18.18 -14.66
C SER A 375 22.33 -17.21 -15.66
N ASP A 376 22.58 -17.66 -16.88
CA ASP A 376 23.34 -16.88 -17.87
C ASP A 376 22.73 -15.52 -18.19
N GLY A 377 23.53 -14.48 -17.92
CA GLY A 377 23.16 -13.08 -18.11
C GLY A 377 22.06 -12.57 -17.18
N LEU A 378 21.69 -13.31 -16.14
CA LEU A 378 20.83 -12.82 -15.06
C LEU A 378 21.65 -12.60 -13.78
N PRO A 379 21.35 -11.55 -12.99
CA PRO A 379 21.89 -11.44 -11.64
C PRO A 379 21.27 -12.51 -10.74
N LEU A 380 22.00 -12.92 -9.69
CA LEU A 380 21.47 -13.82 -8.67
C LEU A 380 20.42 -13.15 -7.78
N GLU A 381 20.43 -11.82 -7.71
CA GLU A 381 19.51 -11.06 -6.87
C GLU A 381 19.00 -9.79 -7.55
N PHE A 382 17.89 -9.30 -7.02
CA PHE A 382 17.61 -7.87 -6.92
C PHE A 382 17.29 -7.54 -5.46
N VAL A 383 17.51 -6.29 -5.08
CA VAL A 383 17.33 -5.84 -3.70
C VAL A 383 15.98 -5.13 -3.57
N GLN A 384 15.20 -5.54 -2.59
CA GLN A 384 13.93 -4.90 -2.24
C GLN A 384 14.17 -3.46 -1.73
N ASN A 385 13.14 -2.62 -1.81
CA ASN A 385 13.17 -1.25 -1.37
C ASN A 385 13.11 -1.13 0.17
N LYS A 386 13.29 0.11 0.63
CA LYS A 386 13.05 0.56 2.00
C LYS A 386 12.02 1.69 1.98
N ALA A 387 11.21 1.76 3.02
CA ALA A 387 10.24 2.81 3.25
C ALA A 387 10.52 3.51 4.59
N PRO A 388 10.27 4.82 4.70
CA PRO A 388 10.42 5.53 5.95
C PRO A 388 9.30 5.12 6.93
N LYS A 389 9.64 5.03 8.22
CA LYS A 389 8.65 4.85 9.28
C LYS A 389 7.89 6.17 9.48
N VAL A 390 6.59 6.06 9.68
CA VAL A 390 5.67 7.20 9.85
C VAL A 390 5.48 7.44 11.35
N ALA A 391 5.64 8.65 11.86
CA ALA A 391 5.33 8.96 13.26
C ALA A 391 3.85 8.64 13.54
N ALA A 392 3.56 7.96 14.66
CA ALA A 392 2.19 7.57 14.98
C ALA A 392 1.29 8.77 15.31
N ASP A 393 1.89 9.87 15.73
CA ASP A 393 1.26 11.17 15.93
C ASP A 393 1.65 12.11 14.80
N GLY A 394 0.69 12.85 14.24
CA GLY A 394 0.90 13.81 13.14
C GLY A 394 1.34 13.24 11.78
N TYR A 395 1.74 11.96 11.69
CA TYR A 395 2.19 11.28 10.46
C TYR A 395 3.44 11.87 9.78
N GLU A 396 4.23 12.64 10.52
CA GLU A 396 5.53 13.14 10.07
C GLU A 396 6.55 12.01 9.85
N PRO A 397 7.57 12.16 8.98
CA PRO A 397 8.65 11.19 8.88
C PRO A 397 9.34 10.98 10.23
N ALA A 398 9.49 9.74 10.68
CA ALA A 398 10.16 9.47 11.95
C ALA A 398 11.63 9.91 11.91
N SER A 399 12.14 10.44 13.03
CA SER A 399 13.54 10.85 13.19
C SER A 399 14.17 10.17 14.41
N TRP A 400 15.42 9.72 14.27
CA TRP A 400 16.18 9.01 15.29
C TRP A 400 17.68 9.19 15.11
N GLU A 401 18.20 10.33 15.57
CA GLU A 401 19.62 10.72 15.44
C GLU A 401 20.59 9.67 16.00
N ALA A 402 20.21 8.96 17.06
CA ALA A 402 21.05 7.92 17.67
C ALA A 402 21.36 6.77 16.70
N ASN A 403 20.47 6.48 15.76
CA ASN A 403 20.70 5.52 14.68
C ASN A 403 19.73 5.78 13.50
N PRO A 404 20.10 6.62 12.52
CA PRO A 404 19.21 6.98 11.42
C PRO A 404 18.72 5.79 10.57
N SER A 405 19.44 4.66 10.56
CA SER A 405 18.99 3.44 9.86
C SER A 405 17.67 2.90 10.43
N MET A 406 17.37 3.18 11.69
CA MET A 406 16.12 2.79 12.35
C MET A 406 14.92 3.63 11.91
N GLU A 407 15.13 4.70 11.15
CA GLU A 407 14.03 5.47 10.57
C GLU A 407 13.39 4.78 9.36
N TRP A 408 13.98 3.66 8.90
CA TRP A 408 13.56 2.92 7.71
C TRP A 408 13.09 1.51 8.07
N CYS A 409 12.23 0.94 7.22
CA CYS A 409 11.81 -0.46 7.29
C CYS A 409 11.57 -1.05 5.90
N PRO A 410 11.61 -2.39 5.77
CA PRO A 410 11.03 -3.06 4.61
C PRO A 410 9.54 -2.73 4.46
N PRO A 411 9.03 -2.42 3.24
CA PRO A 411 7.61 -2.15 3.00
C PRO A 411 6.75 -3.43 2.85
N GLY A 412 7.15 -4.52 3.51
CA GLY A 412 6.54 -5.84 3.36
C GLY A 412 6.94 -6.53 2.06
N HIS A 413 6.54 -7.80 1.90
CA HIS A 413 6.93 -8.59 0.72
C HIS A 413 6.13 -8.24 -0.54
N GLY A 414 5.04 -7.46 -0.45
CA GLY A 414 4.37 -6.87 -1.62
C GLY A 414 5.25 -5.89 -2.40
N ASP A 415 6.36 -5.45 -1.80
CA ASP A 415 7.43 -4.71 -2.48
C ASP A 415 8.11 -5.47 -3.62
N LEU A 416 7.84 -6.77 -3.76
CA LEU A 416 8.23 -7.57 -4.92
C LEU A 416 8.00 -6.82 -6.25
N TYR A 417 6.81 -6.24 -6.44
CA TYR A 417 6.47 -5.61 -7.72
C TYR A 417 7.19 -4.29 -7.94
N PRO A 418 7.16 -3.32 -7.00
CA PRO A 418 7.98 -2.11 -7.11
C PRO A 418 9.48 -2.38 -7.24
N ALA A 419 10.02 -3.34 -6.50
CA ALA A 419 11.45 -3.69 -6.56
C ALA A 419 11.84 -4.25 -7.93
N MET A 420 11.02 -5.14 -8.51
CA MET A 420 11.28 -5.69 -9.85
C MET A 420 11.27 -4.62 -10.95
N VAL A 421 10.39 -3.62 -10.85
CA VAL A 421 10.36 -2.50 -11.81
C VAL A 421 11.54 -1.57 -11.55
N GLY A 422 11.73 -1.12 -10.31
CA GLY A 422 12.77 -0.17 -9.93
C GLY A 422 14.19 -0.68 -10.18
N SER A 423 14.42 -1.99 -10.11
CA SER A 423 15.71 -2.61 -10.42
C SER A 423 15.89 -2.97 -11.90
N GLY A 424 14.85 -2.82 -12.73
CA GLY A 424 14.83 -3.31 -14.12
C GLY A 424 14.80 -4.83 -14.28
N ALA A 425 14.56 -5.59 -13.20
CA ALA A 425 14.55 -7.06 -13.26
C ALA A 425 13.40 -7.59 -14.11
N LEU A 426 12.22 -6.95 -14.06
CA LEU A 426 11.07 -7.36 -14.87
C LEU A 426 11.37 -7.25 -16.37
N ASP A 427 11.88 -6.11 -16.81
CA ASP A 427 12.20 -5.87 -18.22
C ASP A 427 13.33 -6.79 -18.70
N MET A 428 14.37 -6.97 -17.89
CA MET A 428 15.46 -7.89 -18.19
C MET A 428 14.99 -9.33 -18.39
N LEU A 429 14.06 -9.80 -17.54
CA LEU A 429 13.47 -11.14 -17.66
C LEU A 429 12.65 -11.25 -18.96
N LEU A 430 11.83 -10.25 -19.27
CA LEU A 430 11.00 -10.24 -20.47
C LEU A 430 11.83 -10.18 -21.76
N GLU A 431 12.88 -9.36 -21.79
CA GLU A 431 13.81 -9.26 -22.94
C GLU A 431 14.53 -10.57 -23.21
N LYS A 432 14.81 -11.35 -22.17
CA LYS A 432 15.39 -12.70 -22.27
C LYS A 432 14.39 -13.80 -22.61
N GLY A 433 13.10 -13.45 -22.76
CA GLY A 433 12.05 -14.38 -23.15
C GLY A 433 11.44 -15.20 -22.01
N PHE A 434 11.66 -14.81 -20.75
CA PHE A 434 10.94 -15.41 -19.62
C PHE A 434 9.47 -14.99 -19.66
N GLU A 435 8.58 -15.94 -19.42
CA GLU A 435 7.12 -15.75 -19.43
C GLU A 435 6.52 -15.95 -18.05
N TYR A 436 7.08 -16.85 -17.25
CA TYR A 436 6.52 -17.25 -15.96
C TYR A 436 7.52 -17.04 -14.82
N MET A 437 7.00 -16.71 -13.65
CA MET A 437 7.77 -16.64 -12.42
C MET A 437 7.06 -17.42 -11.31
N PHE A 438 7.81 -18.29 -10.63
CA PHE A 438 7.38 -18.92 -9.39
C PHE A 438 8.07 -18.23 -8.21
N VAL A 439 7.28 -17.62 -7.33
CA VAL A 439 7.78 -16.91 -6.14
C VAL A 439 7.42 -17.69 -4.89
N SER A 440 8.36 -17.82 -3.95
CA SER A 440 8.06 -18.38 -2.63
C SER A 440 9.01 -17.87 -1.53
N ASN A 441 8.61 -18.04 -0.27
CA ASN A 441 9.49 -17.70 0.86
C ASN A 441 10.70 -18.65 0.94
N SER A 442 11.87 -18.13 1.29
CA SER A 442 13.09 -18.94 1.54
C SER A 442 12.97 -19.87 2.75
N ASP A 443 12.14 -19.52 3.74
CA ASP A 443 11.91 -20.36 4.92
C ASP A 443 10.85 -21.46 4.72
N ASN A 444 10.28 -21.58 3.51
CA ASN A 444 9.44 -22.71 3.10
C ASN A 444 10.21 -23.62 2.12
N LEU A 445 10.81 -24.68 2.65
CA LEU A 445 11.55 -25.67 1.83
C LEU A 445 10.65 -26.65 1.08
N GLY A 446 9.35 -26.69 1.40
CA GLY A 446 8.36 -27.44 0.61
C GLY A 446 8.04 -26.76 -0.72
N ALA A 447 8.31 -25.47 -0.85
CA ALA A 447 8.05 -24.70 -2.06
C ALA A 447 9.17 -24.90 -3.09
N THR A 448 9.11 -26.02 -3.81
CA THR A 448 9.98 -26.31 -4.95
C THR A 448 9.27 -26.07 -6.25
N MET A 449 10.06 -25.92 -7.32
CA MET A 449 9.53 -25.93 -8.68
C MET A 449 8.80 -27.27 -8.93
N ASP A 450 7.60 -27.19 -9.49
CA ASP A 450 6.74 -28.34 -9.77
C ASP A 450 6.16 -28.22 -11.18
N LEU A 451 6.38 -29.25 -11.98
CA LEU A 451 6.09 -29.21 -13.41
C LEU A 451 4.59 -29.27 -13.71
N LYS A 452 3.81 -29.96 -12.88
CA LYS A 452 2.36 -30.04 -13.05
C LYS A 452 1.72 -28.69 -12.77
N LEU A 453 2.17 -28.02 -11.72
CA LEU A 453 1.70 -26.68 -11.36
C LEU A 453 2.11 -25.64 -12.41
N LEU A 454 3.36 -25.69 -12.89
CA LEU A 454 3.81 -24.82 -13.99
C LEU A 454 2.98 -25.05 -15.26
N THR A 455 2.74 -26.30 -15.62
CA THR A 455 1.94 -26.67 -16.80
C THR A 455 0.50 -26.19 -16.68
N TRP A 456 -0.13 -26.45 -15.53
CA TRP A 456 -1.47 -25.96 -15.22
C TRP A 456 -1.55 -24.44 -15.30
N PHE A 457 -0.59 -23.73 -14.70
CA PHE A 457 -0.60 -22.28 -14.70
C PHE A 457 -0.49 -21.73 -16.13
N ALA A 458 0.47 -22.23 -16.90
CA ALA A 458 0.67 -21.83 -18.30
C ALA A 458 -0.57 -22.11 -19.17
N ASP A 459 -1.16 -23.31 -19.05
CA ASP A 459 -2.33 -23.70 -19.85
C ASP A 459 -3.61 -22.98 -19.45
N SER A 460 -3.72 -22.57 -18.18
CA SER A 460 -4.88 -21.83 -17.68
C SER A 460 -4.99 -20.41 -18.23
N GLY A 461 -3.89 -19.86 -18.80
CA GLY A 461 -3.82 -18.47 -19.25
C GLY A 461 -3.97 -17.45 -18.13
N LYS A 462 -3.83 -17.86 -16.87
CA LYS A 462 -4.03 -16.96 -15.72
C LYS A 462 -2.89 -15.95 -15.61
N PRO A 463 -3.19 -14.69 -15.28
CA PRO A 463 -2.15 -13.68 -15.03
C PRO A 463 -1.41 -13.93 -13.70
N PHE A 464 -2.13 -14.49 -12.72
CA PHE A 464 -1.66 -14.72 -11.36
C PHE A 464 -2.34 -15.97 -10.79
N ALA A 465 -1.58 -16.80 -10.08
CA ALA A 465 -2.16 -17.88 -9.29
C ALA A 465 -1.49 -18.03 -7.91
N MET A 466 -2.30 -18.35 -6.90
CA MET A 466 -1.85 -18.63 -5.54
C MET A 466 -1.96 -20.11 -5.21
N GLU A 467 -0.91 -20.74 -4.70
CA GLU A 467 -1.05 -22.05 -4.06
C GLU A 467 -1.60 -21.86 -2.64
N CYS A 468 -2.71 -22.53 -2.34
CA CYS A 468 -3.32 -22.54 -1.01
C CYS A 468 -3.20 -23.91 -0.37
N ALA A 469 -2.90 -23.96 0.92
CA ALA A 469 -2.99 -25.18 1.70
C ALA A 469 -4.35 -25.26 2.41
N ALA A 470 -4.82 -26.48 2.69
CA ALA A 470 -5.92 -26.66 3.61
C ALA A 470 -5.53 -26.09 4.99
N ARG A 471 -6.41 -25.24 5.53
CA ARG A 471 -6.16 -24.54 6.79
C ARG A 471 -6.33 -25.49 7.98
N THR A 472 -5.45 -25.36 8.95
CA THR A 472 -5.42 -26.14 10.19
C THR A 472 -5.42 -25.21 11.40
N ALA A 473 -5.64 -25.74 12.60
CA ALA A 473 -5.58 -24.97 13.84
C ALA A 473 -4.20 -24.34 14.14
N ALA A 474 -3.14 -24.78 13.44
CA ALA A 474 -1.81 -24.17 13.53
C ALA A 474 -1.69 -22.88 12.70
N ASP A 475 -2.55 -22.70 11.69
CA ASP A 475 -2.52 -21.60 10.73
C ASP A 475 -3.24 -20.34 11.26
N LYS A 476 -2.75 -19.85 12.40
CA LYS A 476 -3.30 -18.69 13.11
C LYS A 476 -2.76 -17.36 12.62
N LYS A 477 -1.54 -17.36 12.07
CA LYS A 477 -0.80 -16.17 11.61
C LYS A 477 -0.50 -16.28 10.12
N GLY A 478 -0.92 -15.27 9.36
CA GLY A 478 -0.82 -15.17 7.90
C GLY A 478 -2.16 -14.75 7.33
N GLY A 479 -2.47 -15.14 6.10
CA GLY A 479 -3.72 -14.77 5.44
C GLY A 479 -4.50 -15.94 4.85
N HIS A 480 -5.81 -15.78 4.80
CA HIS A 480 -6.71 -16.73 4.15
C HIS A 480 -7.32 -16.12 2.88
N LEU A 481 -7.66 -16.99 1.93
CA LEU A 481 -8.35 -16.59 0.71
C LEU A 481 -9.81 -16.27 1.02
N ALA A 482 -10.36 -15.26 0.35
CA ALA A 482 -11.77 -14.90 0.40
C ALA A 482 -12.22 -14.32 -0.95
N LEU A 483 -13.51 -14.04 -1.07
CA LEU A 483 -14.12 -13.36 -2.21
C LEU A 483 -14.67 -12.00 -1.77
N LYS A 484 -14.68 -11.04 -2.70
CA LYS A 484 -15.50 -9.83 -2.63
C LYS A 484 -16.31 -9.76 -3.92
N GLY A 485 -17.54 -10.28 -3.86
CA GLY A 485 -18.29 -10.58 -5.08
C GLY A 485 -17.65 -11.76 -5.81
N GLU A 486 -17.24 -11.57 -7.07
CA GLU A 486 -16.56 -12.61 -7.85
C GLU A 486 -15.02 -12.52 -7.77
N GLN A 487 -14.48 -11.44 -7.20
CA GLN A 487 -13.04 -11.19 -7.15
C GLN A 487 -12.42 -11.89 -5.94
N MET A 488 -11.36 -12.67 -6.17
CA MET A 488 -10.54 -13.24 -5.08
C MET A 488 -9.70 -12.17 -4.41
N LEU A 489 -9.56 -12.30 -3.09
CA LEU A 489 -8.73 -11.44 -2.25
C LEU A 489 -8.01 -12.23 -1.16
N LEU A 490 -6.95 -11.61 -0.62
CA LEU A 490 -6.21 -12.13 0.52
C LEU A 490 -6.49 -11.25 1.74
N ARG A 491 -7.05 -11.85 2.80
CA ARG A 491 -7.17 -11.17 4.10
C ARG A 491 -6.06 -11.65 5.03
N GLU A 492 -5.09 -10.78 5.29
CA GLU A 492 -4.06 -11.02 6.31
C GLU A 492 -4.61 -10.78 7.72
N ALA A 493 -4.03 -11.47 8.72
CA ALA A 493 -4.41 -11.28 10.13
C ALA A 493 -4.32 -9.81 10.58
N ALA A 494 -3.32 -9.07 10.09
CA ALA A 494 -3.13 -7.66 10.42
C ALA A 494 -4.19 -6.72 9.81
N GLN A 495 -5.05 -7.23 8.93
CA GLN A 495 -6.16 -6.50 8.32
C GLN A 495 -7.52 -6.95 8.86
N CYS A 496 -7.55 -7.92 9.78
CA CYS A 496 -8.78 -8.35 10.44
C CYS A 496 -9.13 -7.35 11.56
N PRO A 497 -10.35 -6.79 11.58
CA PRO A 497 -10.85 -6.08 12.75
C PRO A 497 -10.85 -6.98 14.00
N ASP A 498 -10.55 -6.42 15.17
CA ASP A 498 -10.54 -7.18 16.44
C ASP A 498 -11.88 -7.90 16.73
N GLU A 499 -13.00 -7.31 16.30
CA GLU A 499 -14.35 -7.88 16.43
C GLU A 499 -14.59 -9.12 15.55
N ASP A 500 -13.82 -9.27 14.47
CA ASP A 500 -13.94 -10.37 13.50
C ASP A 500 -12.93 -11.50 13.75
N GLU A 501 -12.04 -11.38 14.76
CA GLU A 501 -10.95 -12.34 15.00
C GLU A 501 -11.46 -13.78 15.16
N ALA A 502 -12.64 -13.98 15.79
CA ALA A 502 -13.23 -15.30 15.93
C ALA A 502 -13.61 -15.93 14.58
N GLU A 503 -14.16 -15.14 13.66
CA GLU A 503 -14.49 -15.58 12.30
C GLU A 503 -13.22 -15.76 11.46
N PHE A 504 -12.24 -14.88 11.62
CA PHE A 504 -10.93 -15.03 10.98
C PHE A 504 -10.26 -16.34 11.36
N GLN A 505 -10.33 -16.77 12.62
CA GLN A 505 -9.76 -18.04 13.09
C GLN A 505 -10.64 -19.27 12.78
N ASN A 506 -11.83 -19.09 12.21
CA ASN A 506 -12.73 -20.19 11.85
C ASN A 506 -12.22 -20.92 10.59
N THR A 507 -11.54 -22.05 10.81
CA THR A 507 -10.95 -22.88 9.75
C THR A 507 -11.98 -23.62 8.91
N ASP A 508 -13.20 -23.82 9.43
CA ASP A 508 -14.29 -24.48 8.69
C ASP A 508 -14.94 -23.52 7.68
N LYS A 509 -14.91 -22.21 7.98
CA LYS A 509 -15.40 -21.15 7.10
C LYS A 509 -14.34 -20.75 6.07
N TYR A 510 -13.17 -20.33 6.54
CA TYR A 510 -12.06 -19.90 5.69
C TYR A 510 -11.02 -21.01 5.56
N LYS A 511 -11.29 -21.92 4.63
CA LYS A 511 -10.60 -23.22 4.48
C LYS A 511 -9.24 -23.15 3.79
N PHE A 512 -8.98 -22.09 3.03
CA PHE A 512 -7.82 -21.99 2.14
C PHE A 512 -6.83 -20.97 2.67
N PHE A 513 -5.67 -21.45 3.10
CA PHE A 513 -4.61 -20.65 3.68
C PHE A 513 -3.54 -20.32 2.62
N ASN A 514 -3.17 -19.05 2.51
CA ASN A 514 -2.13 -18.60 1.59
C ASN A 514 -0.77 -19.15 2.02
N THR A 515 -0.05 -19.78 1.08
CA THR A 515 1.27 -20.37 1.33
C THR A 515 2.42 -19.42 1.00
N ASN A 516 2.12 -18.28 0.36
CA ASN A 516 3.06 -17.41 -0.34
C ASN A 516 3.82 -18.10 -1.49
N ASN A 517 3.37 -19.25 -1.98
CA ASN A 517 3.83 -19.82 -3.24
C ASN A 517 2.94 -19.25 -4.36
N LEU A 518 3.51 -18.38 -5.20
CA LEU A 518 2.78 -17.63 -6.20
C LEU A 518 3.33 -17.88 -7.59
N TRP A 519 2.43 -17.91 -8.56
CA TRP A 519 2.73 -18.01 -9.98
C TRP A 519 2.33 -16.70 -10.66
N LEU A 520 3.25 -16.13 -11.43
CA LEU A 520 3.07 -14.86 -12.13
C LEU A 520 3.32 -15.07 -13.62
N ASN A 521 2.44 -14.53 -14.46
CA ASN A 521 2.72 -14.32 -15.86
C ASN A 521 3.38 -12.94 -16.00
N LEU A 522 4.64 -12.90 -16.42
CA LEU A 522 5.45 -11.67 -16.42
C LEU A 522 4.92 -10.64 -17.44
N LYS A 523 4.34 -11.09 -18.56
CA LYS A 523 3.75 -10.20 -19.58
C LYS A 523 2.49 -9.53 -19.05
N GLU A 524 1.62 -10.30 -18.38
CA GLU A 524 0.40 -9.77 -17.76
C GLU A 524 0.73 -8.86 -16.57
N LEU A 525 1.75 -9.20 -15.78
CA LEU A 525 2.26 -8.34 -14.72
C LEU A 525 2.75 -6.99 -15.28
N LYS A 526 3.56 -7.00 -16.34
CA LYS A 526 4.01 -5.77 -16.99
C LYS A 526 2.84 -4.94 -17.51
N ALA A 527 1.86 -5.58 -18.17
CA ALA A 527 0.68 -4.90 -18.67
C ALA A 527 -0.19 -4.30 -17.54
N ALA A 528 -0.27 -4.95 -16.38
CA ALA A 528 -0.98 -4.42 -15.21
C ALA A 528 -0.25 -3.23 -14.60
N LEU A 529 1.09 -3.31 -14.46
CA LEU A 529 1.92 -2.21 -13.97
C LEU A 529 1.87 -1.00 -14.91
N ASP A 530 1.94 -1.20 -16.22
CA ASP A 530 1.88 -0.12 -17.21
C ASP A 530 0.54 0.63 -17.23
N LYS A 531 -0.55 -0.06 -16.86
CA LYS A 531 -1.88 0.54 -16.70
C LYS A 531 -2.07 1.20 -15.33
N ALA A 532 -1.30 0.80 -14.34
CA ALA A 532 -1.43 1.30 -12.99
C ALA A 532 -0.83 2.70 -12.88
N LYS A 533 -1.43 3.53 -12.04
CA LYS A 533 -0.92 4.88 -11.75
C LYS A 533 0.51 4.77 -11.21
N ASP A 534 1.43 5.51 -11.83
CA ASP A 534 2.85 5.57 -11.46
C ASP A 534 3.57 4.19 -11.44
N GLY A 535 3.03 3.18 -12.14
CA GLY A 535 3.61 1.83 -12.17
C GLY A 535 3.40 1.02 -10.88
N VAL A 536 2.44 1.42 -10.02
CA VAL A 536 2.22 0.83 -8.69
C VAL A 536 0.93 0.03 -8.66
N LEU A 537 1.03 -1.28 -8.38
CA LEU A 537 -0.17 -2.09 -8.13
C LEU A 537 -0.91 -1.60 -6.87
N PRO A 538 -2.24 -1.44 -6.93
CA PRO A 538 -3.03 -0.91 -5.82
C PRO A 538 -3.27 -1.97 -4.74
N LEU A 539 -2.22 -2.45 -4.09
CA LEU A 539 -2.29 -3.48 -3.06
C LEU A 539 -2.94 -2.95 -1.77
N PRO A 540 -3.78 -3.74 -1.08
CA PRO A 540 -4.25 -3.42 0.26
C PRO A 540 -3.11 -3.10 1.23
N VAL A 541 -3.24 -1.98 1.95
CA VAL A 541 -2.22 -1.47 2.86
C VAL A 541 -2.39 -2.11 4.24
N ILE A 542 -1.29 -2.58 4.80
CA ILE A 542 -1.19 -3.11 6.16
C ILE A 542 -0.51 -2.05 7.02
N LYS A 543 -1.12 -1.71 8.16
CA LYS A 543 -0.60 -0.71 9.10
C LYS A 543 -0.13 -1.40 10.38
N ASN A 544 1.18 -1.43 10.60
CA ASN A 544 1.78 -2.05 11.78
C ASN A 544 2.28 -1.01 12.78
N GLY A 545 1.74 -1.02 14.00
CA GLY A 545 2.23 -0.17 15.10
C GLY A 545 3.51 -0.70 15.73
N LYS A 546 4.55 0.13 15.80
CA LYS A 546 5.89 -0.20 16.34
C LYS A 546 6.48 0.98 17.12
N THR A 547 7.71 0.83 17.58
CA THR A 547 8.59 1.92 18.04
C THR A 547 9.73 2.11 17.04
N VAL A 548 10.33 3.32 16.97
CA VAL A 548 11.42 3.60 16.02
C VAL A 548 12.57 2.62 16.21
N ASP A 549 13.00 2.44 17.45
CA ASP A 549 13.99 1.45 17.88
C ASP A 549 13.26 0.30 18.62
N PRO A 550 13.16 -0.91 18.04
CA PRO A 550 12.50 -2.05 18.66
C PRO A 550 13.22 -2.62 19.89
N VAL A 551 14.53 -2.36 20.05
CA VAL A 551 15.31 -2.83 21.21
C VAL A 551 15.01 -1.98 22.44
N LYS A 552 14.58 -0.73 22.23
CA LYS A 552 14.11 0.20 23.26
C LYS A 552 12.58 0.22 23.37
N ASP A 553 11.95 -0.95 23.36
CA ASP A 553 10.48 -1.07 23.50
C ASP A 553 9.99 -1.05 24.96
N GLY A 554 10.91 -0.90 25.92
CA GLY A 554 10.63 -0.79 27.35
C GLY A 554 10.37 -2.12 28.04
N LYS A 555 10.62 -3.28 27.40
CA LYS A 555 10.49 -4.61 28.03
C LYS A 555 11.53 -4.89 29.11
N ASP A 556 12.54 -4.05 29.27
CA ASP A 556 13.66 -4.21 30.21
C ASP A 556 13.99 -2.93 31.00
N GLY A 557 13.04 -2.01 31.12
CA GLY A 557 13.21 -0.77 31.88
C GLY A 557 14.01 0.33 31.16
N ARG A 558 14.43 0.12 29.90
CA ARG A 558 15.02 1.17 29.06
C ARG A 558 13.99 2.20 28.58
N GLU A 559 14.44 3.43 28.36
CA GLU A 559 13.62 4.53 27.84
C GLU A 559 13.01 4.18 26.48
N LYS A 560 11.69 4.40 26.33
CA LYS A 560 10.93 4.01 25.13
C LYS A 560 11.26 4.94 23.97
N SER A 561 11.61 4.37 22.83
CA SER A 561 11.71 5.15 21.58
C SER A 561 10.31 5.57 21.07
N PRO A 562 10.21 6.62 20.22
CA PRO A 562 8.93 7.14 19.74
C PRO A 562 8.08 6.07 19.04
N LYS A 563 6.74 6.19 19.14
CA LYS A 563 5.81 5.31 18.44
C LYS A 563 5.74 5.66 16.96
N VAL A 564 5.73 4.64 16.12
CA VAL A 564 5.67 4.75 14.66
C VAL A 564 4.74 3.73 14.04
N LEU A 565 4.37 3.98 12.81
CA LEU A 565 3.66 3.09 11.92
C LEU A 565 4.62 2.64 10.81
N GLN A 566 4.57 1.35 10.52
CA GLN A 566 5.16 0.76 9.32
C GLN A 566 4.03 0.46 8.35
N LEU A 567 4.16 0.98 7.13
CA LEU A 567 3.23 0.73 6.04
C LEU A 567 3.80 -0.40 5.19
N GLU A 568 3.03 -1.47 5.09
CA GLU A 568 3.44 -2.69 4.41
C GLU A 568 2.36 -3.13 3.42
N THR A 569 2.75 -3.94 2.45
CA THR A 569 1.82 -4.67 1.57
C THR A 569 2.21 -6.14 1.49
N ALA A 570 1.24 -7.00 1.18
CA ALA A 570 1.46 -8.43 1.00
C ALA A 570 1.42 -8.80 -0.49
N MET A 571 2.44 -9.51 -0.98
CA MET A 571 2.51 -9.95 -2.38
C MET A 571 1.28 -10.79 -2.78
N GLY A 572 0.76 -11.62 -1.88
CA GLY A 572 -0.41 -12.44 -2.19
C GLY A 572 -1.68 -11.62 -2.47
N SER A 573 -1.76 -10.38 -1.98
CA SER A 573 -2.89 -9.49 -2.24
C SER A 573 -2.94 -8.98 -3.68
N ALA A 574 -1.87 -9.19 -4.46
CA ALA A 574 -1.90 -8.90 -5.89
C ALA A 574 -2.94 -9.74 -6.64
N ILE A 575 -3.44 -10.85 -6.06
CA ILE A 575 -4.57 -11.61 -6.59
C ILE A 575 -5.79 -10.73 -6.90
N GLU A 576 -5.97 -9.62 -6.17
CA GLU A 576 -7.04 -8.62 -6.35
C GLU A 576 -6.81 -7.71 -7.56
N CYS A 577 -5.56 -7.56 -8.00
CA CYS A 577 -5.16 -6.64 -9.06
C CYS A 577 -5.31 -7.25 -10.46
N PHE A 578 -5.56 -8.55 -10.55
CA PHE A 578 -5.60 -9.27 -11.83
C PHE A 578 -6.96 -9.92 -12.07
N PRO A 579 -7.76 -9.38 -13.01
CA PRO A 579 -8.95 -10.07 -13.49
C PRO A 579 -8.59 -11.46 -14.02
N GLY A 580 -9.29 -12.50 -13.57
CA GLY A 580 -9.03 -13.88 -13.96
C GLY A 580 -7.90 -14.58 -13.19
N ALA A 581 -7.34 -13.94 -12.15
CA ALA A 581 -6.48 -14.62 -11.19
C ALA A 581 -7.18 -15.84 -10.58
N GLY A 582 -6.39 -16.79 -10.10
CA GLY A 582 -6.92 -18.00 -9.49
C GLY A 582 -6.12 -18.48 -8.28
N ALA A 583 -6.59 -19.56 -7.69
CA ALA A 583 -5.88 -20.27 -6.65
C ALA A 583 -6.03 -21.78 -6.86
N ILE A 584 -5.13 -22.56 -6.27
CA ILE A 584 -5.12 -24.01 -6.35
C ILE A 584 -4.83 -24.62 -4.97
N LEU A 585 -5.59 -25.65 -4.59
CA LEU A 585 -5.35 -26.41 -3.37
C LEU A 585 -4.19 -27.39 -3.58
N ILE A 586 -3.13 -27.21 -2.80
CA ILE A 586 -1.91 -28.03 -2.84
C ILE A 586 -1.80 -28.98 -1.64
N PRO A 587 -1.04 -30.08 -1.75
CA PRO A 587 -0.72 -30.92 -0.61
C PRO A 587 0.13 -30.16 0.42
N ARG A 588 -0.12 -30.43 1.70
CA ARG A 588 0.57 -29.74 2.82
C ARG A 588 2.10 -29.86 2.77
N THR A 589 2.63 -30.88 2.09
CA THR A 589 4.06 -31.08 1.86
C THR A 589 4.75 -29.93 1.12
N ARG A 590 4.00 -29.09 0.38
CA ARG A 590 4.53 -27.89 -0.27
C ARG A 590 4.48 -26.63 0.62
N PHE A 591 3.99 -26.77 1.85
CA PHE A 591 3.89 -25.69 2.84
C PHE A 591 4.45 -26.12 4.19
N ALA A 592 5.78 -26.02 4.31
CA ALA A 592 6.55 -26.33 5.52
C ALA A 592 7.37 -25.11 5.99
N PRO A 593 6.71 -24.02 6.42
CA PRO A 593 7.42 -22.84 6.90
C PRO A 593 8.02 -23.05 8.28
N VAL A 594 9.21 -22.51 8.52
CA VAL A 594 9.86 -22.53 9.84
C VAL A 594 9.70 -21.19 10.50
N LYS A 595 8.85 -21.01 11.52
CA LYS A 595 8.63 -19.69 12.15
C LYS A 595 9.22 -19.61 13.56
N THR A 596 9.41 -20.75 14.21
CA THR A 596 9.85 -20.87 15.60
C THR A 596 10.92 -21.95 15.75
N THR A 597 11.58 -21.97 16.91
CA THR A 597 12.50 -23.05 17.29
C THR A 597 11.79 -24.40 17.50
N ASN A 598 10.47 -24.40 17.75
CA ASN A 598 9.66 -25.63 17.74
C ASN A 598 9.66 -26.27 16.34
N ASP A 599 9.36 -25.47 15.31
CA ASP A 599 9.34 -25.94 13.91
C ASP A 599 10.73 -26.41 13.49
N MET A 600 11.77 -25.67 13.89
CA MET A 600 13.16 -26.01 13.60
C MET A 600 13.56 -27.36 14.22
N LEU A 601 13.20 -27.62 15.49
CA LEU A 601 13.50 -28.89 16.14
C LEU A 601 12.83 -30.07 15.42
N ALA A 602 11.58 -29.89 14.97
CA ALA A 602 10.88 -30.92 14.20
C ALA A 602 11.64 -31.27 12.91
N LEU A 603 12.07 -30.26 12.16
CA LEU A 603 12.76 -30.43 10.88
C LEU A 603 14.19 -30.97 11.01
N MET A 604 14.88 -30.60 12.09
CA MET A 604 16.18 -31.17 12.43
C MET A 604 16.06 -32.68 12.69
N SER A 605 15.00 -33.12 13.37
CA SER A 605 14.78 -34.51 13.79
C SER A 605 14.56 -35.48 12.63
N ASP A 606 14.52 -36.78 12.95
CA ASP A 606 14.16 -37.85 12.03
C ASP A 606 12.66 -37.90 11.65
N ALA A 607 11.81 -37.04 12.25
CA ALA A 607 10.44 -36.87 11.78
C ALA A 607 10.38 -36.33 10.35
N TYR A 608 11.43 -35.62 9.91
CA TYR A 608 11.58 -35.12 8.55
C TYR A 608 12.78 -35.74 7.85
N GLU A 609 12.54 -36.16 6.61
CA GLU A 609 13.51 -36.81 5.73
C GLU A 609 13.84 -35.88 4.57
N VAL A 610 15.09 -35.94 4.11
CA VAL A 610 15.53 -35.24 2.90
C VAL A 610 15.40 -36.22 1.73
N THR A 611 14.58 -35.88 0.76
CA THR A 611 14.42 -36.66 -0.47
C THR A 611 15.64 -36.52 -1.39
N LYS A 612 15.72 -37.37 -2.42
CA LYS A 612 16.82 -37.30 -3.42
C LYS A 612 16.91 -35.95 -4.14
N ASP A 613 15.78 -35.29 -4.33
CA ASP A 613 15.64 -33.95 -4.91
C ASP A 613 15.69 -32.83 -3.85
N PHE A 614 16.25 -33.14 -2.68
CA PHE A 614 16.51 -32.17 -1.60
C PHE A 614 15.26 -31.47 -1.05
N ARG A 615 14.08 -32.08 -1.19
CA ARG A 615 12.87 -31.65 -0.47
C ARG A 615 12.89 -32.21 0.93
N MET A 616 12.38 -31.43 1.87
CA MET A 616 12.23 -31.85 3.24
C MET A 616 10.78 -32.26 3.46
N VAL A 617 10.56 -33.56 3.62
CA VAL A 617 9.22 -34.15 3.70
C VAL A 617 9.03 -34.83 5.05
N LEU A 618 7.80 -34.79 5.55
CA LEU A 618 7.46 -35.54 6.76
C LEU A 618 7.60 -37.04 6.47
N SER A 619 8.30 -37.76 7.34
CA SER A 619 8.51 -39.20 7.22
C SER A 619 7.17 -39.93 7.12
N ALA A 620 7.09 -40.95 6.26
CA ALA A 620 5.91 -41.80 6.15
C ALA A 620 5.52 -42.45 7.49
N SER A 621 6.49 -42.69 8.37
CA SER A 621 6.29 -43.21 9.73
C SER A 621 5.46 -42.26 10.62
N CYS A 622 5.43 -40.96 10.29
CA CYS A 622 4.60 -39.98 10.99
C CYS A 622 3.13 -39.96 10.52
N ARG A 623 2.78 -40.73 9.46
CA ARG A 623 1.42 -40.87 8.92
C ARG A 623 0.72 -39.53 8.63
N GLY A 624 1.48 -38.56 8.11
CA GLY A 624 0.96 -37.26 7.71
C GLY A 624 0.75 -36.25 8.85
N VAL A 625 1.06 -36.61 10.10
CA VAL A 625 0.89 -35.71 11.26
C VAL A 625 2.28 -35.36 11.83
N PRO A 626 2.73 -34.09 11.74
CA PRO A 626 3.98 -33.67 12.35
C PRO A 626 3.88 -33.65 13.89
N PRO A 627 5.00 -33.78 14.62
CA PRO A 627 5.00 -33.71 16.07
C PRO A 627 4.60 -32.31 16.57
N ASP A 628 3.69 -32.23 17.55
CA ASP A 628 3.33 -30.99 18.25
C ASP A 628 4.40 -30.67 19.31
N ILE A 629 5.31 -29.75 19.00
CA ILE A 629 6.43 -29.39 19.88
C ILE A 629 6.14 -28.07 20.59
N LYS A 630 6.25 -28.08 21.92
CA LYS A 630 6.17 -26.90 22.78
C LYS A 630 7.42 -26.79 23.65
N LEU A 631 8.36 -25.96 23.22
CA LEU A 631 9.53 -25.62 24.02
C LEU A 631 9.23 -24.47 24.99
N ASP A 632 9.95 -24.47 26.11
CA ASP A 632 9.98 -23.35 27.05
C ASP A 632 10.44 -22.06 26.34
N GLY A 633 9.95 -20.89 26.78
CA GLY A 633 10.35 -19.59 26.24
C GLY A 633 11.86 -19.33 26.33
N LYS A 634 12.57 -20.04 27.22
CA LYS A 634 14.05 -20.06 27.30
C LYS A 634 14.70 -20.53 25.99
N TYR A 635 14.05 -21.36 25.18
CA TYR A 635 14.54 -21.87 23.89
C TYR A 635 14.02 -21.08 22.68
N LYS A 636 13.52 -19.87 22.89
CA LYS A 636 12.99 -19.03 21.80
C LYS A 636 14.02 -18.72 20.70
N PHE A 637 15.30 -18.63 21.06
CA PHE A 637 16.39 -18.27 20.15
C PHE A 637 17.21 -19.50 19.75
N VAL A 638 17.76 -19.49 18.54
CA VAL A 638 18.52 -20.61 17.96
C VAL A 638 19.73 -21.01 18.81
N PRO A 639 20.57 -20.08 19.32
CA PRO A 639 21.67 -20.47 20.20
C PRO A 639 21.19 -21.24 21.45
N ALA A 640 20.05 -20.84 22.02
CA ALA A 640 19.45 -21.56 23.14
C ALA A 640 18.90 -22.92 22.72
N LEU A 641 18.24 -23.03 21.57
CA LEU A 641 17.82 -24.34 21.02
C LEU A 641 19.03 -25.28 20.87
N MET A 642 20.18 -24.80 20.39
CA MET A 642 21.38 -25.63 20.25
C MET A 642 21.93 -26.12 21.60
N THR A 643 21.65 -25.42 22.71
CA THR A 643 21.98 -25.92 24.06
C THR A 643 21.03 -27.02 24.54
N LEU A 644 19.81 -27.12 23.99
CA LEU A 644 18.90 -28.23 24.24
C LEU A 644 19.35 -29.51 23.53
N VAL A 645 19.93 -29.35 22.33
CA VAL A 645 20.34 -30.46 21.45
C VAL A 645 21.82 -30.39 21.09
N PRO A 646 22.74 -30.37 22.07
CA PRO A 646 24.17 -30.18 21.80
C PRO A 646 24.79 -31.31 20.98
N ASN A 647 24.17 -32.51 21.01
CA ASN A 647 24.59 -33.69 20.26
C ASN A 647 23.67 -34.00 19.06
N GLY A 648 22.86 -33.02 18.62
CA GLY A 648 21.85 -33.20 17.60
C GLY A 648 20.44 -33.47 18.15
N PRO A 649 19.42 -33.44 17.28
CA PRO A 649 18.02 -33.54 17.68
C PRO A 649 17.67 -34.95 18.19
N PRO A 650 16.65 -35.06 19.07
CA PRO A 650 16.13 -36.37 19.48
C PRO A 650 15.39 -37.03 18.30
N SER A 651 15.18 -38.34 18.39
CA SER A 651 14.23 -39.00 17.51
C SER A 651 12.80 -38.60 17.89
N LEU A 652 12.03 -38.17 16.90
CA LEU A 652 10.63 -37.77 17.03
C LEU A 652 9.69 -38.65 16.19
N ILE A 653 10.19 -39.69 15.54
CA ILE A 653 9.33 -40.68 14.88
C ILE A 653 8.39 -41.32 15.92
N GLY A 654 7.09 -41.15 15.71
CA GLY A 654 6.05 -41.62 16.62
C GLY A 654 5.74 -40.67 17.77
N CYS A 655 6.45 -39.54 17.91
CA CYS A 655 6.10 -38.46 18.83
C CYS A 655 4.85 -37.73 18.32
N LYS A 656 3.78 -37.74 19.12
CA LYS A 656 2.57 -36.95 18.88
C LYS A 656 2.73 -35.54 19.44
N LYS A 657 3.25 -35.43 20.67
CA LYS A 657 3.42 -34.17 21.37
C LYS A 657 4.62 -34.19 22.29
N LEU A 658 5.44 -33.14 22.24
CA LEU A 658 6.60 -32.93 23.10
C LEU A 658 6.47 -31.60 23.82
N SER A 659 6.53 -31.60 25.15
CA SER A 659 6.56 -30.37 25.95
C SER A 659 7.82 -30.32 26.81
N ILE A 660 8.62 -29.27 26.66
CA ILE A 660 9.83 -29.03 27.48
C ILE A 660 9.59 -27.82 28.36
N VAL A 661 9.80 -27.96 29.67
CA VAL A 661 9.64 -26.89 30.66
C VAL A 661 10.92 -26.79 31.49
N GLY A 662 11.46 -25.58 31.63
CA GLY A 662 12.74 -25.34 32.31
C GLY A 662 13.98 -25.61 31.45
N MET A 663 15.16 -25.55 32.09
CA MET A 663 16.46 -25.71 31.41
C MET A 663 16.86 -27.19 31.31
N VAL A 664 16.66 -27.79 30.15
CA VAL A 664 17.00 -29.16 29.79
C VAL A 664 18.09 -29.19 28.70
N SER A 665 18.93 -30.24 28.71
CA SER A 665 19.80 -30.65 27.60
C SER A 665 19.52 -32.12 27.27
N PHE A 666 19.59 -32.53 26.01
CA PHE A 666 19.40 -33.93 25.62
C PHE A 666 20.74 -34.61 25.38
N ALA A 667 20.92 -35.77 26.02
CA ALA A 667 22.00 -36.69 25.67
C ALA A 667 21.79 -37.25 24.25
N ALA A 668 22.86 -37.72 23.61
CA ALA A 668 22.76 -38.40 22.33
C ALA A 668 21.91 -39.68 22.46
N GLY A 669 20.97 -39.91 21.53
CA GLY A 669 20.13 -41.12 21.51
C GLY A 669 18.83 -41.03 22.32
N VAL A 670 18.36 -39.82 22.65
CA VAL A 670 17.00 -39.61 23.17
C VAL A 670 15.96 -39.87 22.08
N VAL A 671 14.91 -40.64 22.41
CA VAL A 671 13.79 -41.00 21.53
C VAL A 671 12.47 -40.66 22.22
N PHE A 672 11.61 -39.91 21.55
CA PHE A 672 10.28 -39.58 22.05
C PHE A 672 9.18 -40.25 21.24
N LYS A 673 8.21 -40.87 21.93
CA LYS A 673 7.02 -41.51 21.33
C LYS A 673 5.75 -41.10 22.07
N GLY A 674 4.63 -41.00 21.35
CA GLY A 674 3.35 -40.62 21.95
C GLY A 674 3.38 -39.18 22.50
N THR A 675 2.85 -38.96 23.69
CA THR A 675 2.84 -37.64 24.35
C THR A 675 3.85 -37.62 25.48
N VAL A 676 4.91 -36.80 25.35
CA VAL A 676 5.96 -36.69 26.37
C VAL A 676 6.06 -35.27 26.89
N LYS A 677 6.22 -35.14 28.20
CA LYS A 677 6.56 -33.88 28.87
C LYS A 677 7.82 -34.05 29.71
N VAL A 678 8.79 -33.16 29.54
CA VAL A 678 10.00 -33.11 30.35
C VAL A 678 10.01 -31.80 31.12
N THR A 679 10.12 -31.88 32.44
CA THR A 679 10.11 -30.73 33.33
C THR A 679 11.39 -30.71 34.16
N ASN A 680 12.13 -29.60 34.10
CA ASN A 680 13.14 -29.26 35.08
C ASN A 680 12.65 -28.04 35.87
N ALA A 681 12.37 -28.22 37.17
CA ALA A 681 11.92 -27.13 38.03
C ALA A 681 13.08 -26.28 38.60
N GLY A 682 14.32 -26.74 38.44
CA GLY A 682 15.52 -26.05 38.91
C GLY A 682 15.98 -24.92 37.99
N GLU A 683 16.90 -24.11 38.49
CA GLU A 683 17.54 -23.03 37.72
C GLU A 683 18.70 -23.50 36.85
N GLU A 684 19.37 -24.60 37.24
CA GLU A 684 20.47 -25.18 36.48
C GLU A 684 19.99 -26.08 35.34
N THR A 685 20.75 -26.13 34.24
CA THR A 685 20.48 -27.05 33.14
C THR A 685 20.68 -28.49 33.59
N LYS A 686 19.65 -29.33 33.40
CA LYS A 686 19.72 -30.78 33.65
C LYS A 686 19.70 -31.57 32.35
N GLU A 687 20.56 -32.58 32.27
CA GLU A 687 20.60 -33.47 31.11
C GLU A 687 19.53 -34.58 31.23
N LEU A 688 18.74 -34.75 30.17
CA LEU A 688 17.90 -35.92 29.97
C LEU A 688 18.74 -37.05 29.38
N ALA A 689 18.88 -38.13 30.13
CA ALA A 689 19.66 -39.29 29.73
C ALA A 689 19.13 -39.94 28.44
N ALA A 690 20.03 -40.59 27.70
CA ALA A 690 19.70 -41.36 26.51
C ALA A 690 18.67 -42.45 26.84
N GLY A 691 17.69 -42.64 25.96
CA GLY A 691 16.60 -43.59 26.20
C GLY A 691 15.36 -43.29 25.38
N THR A 692 14.39 -44.23 25.42
CA THR A 692 13.07 -44.04 24.83
C THR A 692 12.08 -43.62 25.91
N TYR A 693 11.41 -42.50 25.69
CA TYR A 693 10.35 -41.97 26.53
C TYR A 693 9.04 -42.02 25.75
N GLU A 694 8.06 -42.76 26.27
CA GLU A 694 6.79 -43.01 25.59
C GLU A 694 5.62 -42.72 26.54
N ASP A 695 4.70 -41.85 26.11
CA ASP A 695 3.47 -41.50 26.84
C ASP A 695 3.69 -41.21 28.34
N THR A 696 4.71 -40.39 28.65
CA THR A 696 5.22 -40.19 30.02
C THR A 696 5.53 -38.73 30.34
N GLU A 697 5.58 -38.43 31.64
CA GLU A 697 6.09 -37.16 32.17
C GLU A 697 7.36 -37.41 32.99
N VAL A 698 8.46 -36.76 32.61
CA VAL A 698 9.77 -36.89 33.23
C VAL A 698 10.07 -35.61 34.01
N THR A 699 10.42 -35.74 35.28
CA THR A 699 10.92 -34.62 36.10
C THR A 699 12.41 -34.83 36.38
N LEU A 700 13.25 -33.86 36.00
CA LEU A 700 14.71 -33.91 36.12
C LEU A 700 15.21 -33.38 37.45
#